data_AF-A0A958D9N2-F1
#
_entry.id   AF-A0A958D9N2-F1
#
_cell.length_a   1.000
_cell.length_b   1.000
_cell.length_c   1.000
_cell.angle_alpha   90.00
_cell.angle_beta   90.00
_cell.angle_gamma   90.00
#
_symmetry.space_group_name_H-M   'P 1'
#
loop_
_entity.id
_entity.type
_entity.pdbx_description
1 polymer ?
#
loop_
_entity_poly.entity_id
_entity_poly.type
_entity_poly.pdbx_seq_one_letter_code
_entity_poly.pdbx_strand_id
1 'polypeptide(L)'
;MTADQSYPPILDDLPAPEDRLGFQPYVLALSDILLAPDTHTPLTLGLFGRWGSGKTSLMLQLQRTVETGGKPGQASRYRTVWFNAWKYNQEDALWRALLLVLLDDLEHLLKEDPPAKPKKGEPAPSPTAEELLDLLREALYHETAWNEQGERSINWTQALTAGAGIGLNLALSLLGPGLAAAGAAADTLQEARKELGKGAPVSQVGKLAEAFRREEIVHYQAQLRSLEQFQQNFALLVKMLLWPDAKTPRRLVVFVDDLDRCLPEKAIEVLEALKLFLDVAGCIFVLALDSEAIENAVRRRYQGEVKAREYLEKIVQVPFVLPPIEAGPMRAYVQSLAPALPDPRCAEVFAVGLGANPRQVKRILNIFLLLSRLVERRPELKGAIQPVRLAKIVAIQHAYRELYDLVKLTPGYLSDLDAHFRENKRGGRLGEEGATRPALPEALASFASRSDLERLFLCVADEDAAFAGQKPEALRPYITLTRQAAPVEAPAVHVARLAFEPEMVAVLSGPFLMGTDPEQVRALVKRYDWAKEAEENRWFEREQPQHEVTLGAFEIGRYPVLNVEYAEFVRAASAGAPSHWPGGSLPEELADHPVVNVSLQDALAYVQWLAERTGKPYRLPSEAEWEKAARGDDGRLWPWGNDWDAALANCKPAGPGRTSARGQYSPGGDSPCGAADMAGNVWEWCSSLWGKRADKPDFGYPYRPDDGRDNLTGSGLRILRGGAFYGDNPAIVRCACRYRLLPVNWNDGLGFRVARGPLK
;
A
#
# COMPACT_ATOMS: atom_id res chain seq x y z
N MET A 1 -3.55 12.31 46.39
CA MET A 1 -3.36 13.56 45.61
C MET A 1 -1.97 14.08 45.90
N THR A 2 -1.00 13.72 45.07
CA THR A 2 0.39 14.20 45.16
C THR A 2 0.59 15.26 44.09
N ALA A 3 1.14 16.40 44.51
CA ALA A 3 1.43 17.55 43.67
C ALA A 3 2.66 17.27 42.80
N ASP A 4 2.48 16.65 41.63
CA ASP A 4 3.51 16.63 40.56
C ASP A 4 2.98 16.18 39.18
N GLN A 5 1.78 16.63 38.76
CA GLN A 5 1.32 16.40 37.39
C GLN A 5 0.87 17.71 36.76
N SER A 6 1.83 18.55 36.36
CA SER A 6 1.57 19.76 35.57
C SER A 6 1.14 19.43 34.12
N TYR A 7 1.22 18.17 33.69
CA TYR A 7 0.90 17.73 32.35
C TYR A 7 0.21 16.35 32.29
N PRO A 8 -0.75 16.15 31.38
CA PRO A 8 -1.35 14.84 31.13
C PRO A 8 -0.31 13.87 30.55
N PRO A 9 -0.43 12.55 30.81
CA PRO A 9 0.48 11.55 30.27
C PRO A 9 0.46 11.52 28.73
N ILE A 10 1.57 11.07 28.13
CA ILE A 10 1.57 10.72 26.70
C ILE A 10 0.68 9.50 26.50
N LEU A 11 -0.19 9.57 25.50
CA LEU A 11 -1.23 8.60 25.22
C LEU A 11 -0.67 7.42 24.44
N ASP A 12 -1.09 6.21 24.79
CA ASP A 12 -0.88 5.02 23.97
C ASP A 12 -1.81 4.99 22.74
N ASP A 13 -1.48 4.14 21.78
CA ASP A 13 -2.35 3.82 20.62
C ASP A 13 -3.21 2.58 20.89
N LEU A 14 -3.58 2.33 22.15
CA LEU A 14 -4.47 1.22 22.48
C LEU A 14 -5.94 1.61 22.23
N PRO A 15 -6.78 0.68 21.78
CA PRO A 15 -8.22 0.92 21.69
C PRO A 15 -8.80 1.21 23.07
N ALA A 16 -9.73 2.17 23.14
CA ALA A 16 -10.42 2.48 24.38
C ALA A 16 -11.51 1.43 24.64
N PRO A 17 -11.49 0.76 25.80
CA PRO A 17 -12.45 -0.29 26.09
C PRO A 17 -13.71 0.21 26.82
N GLU A 18 -13.71 1.48 27.22
CA GLU A 18 -14.89 2.22 27.69
C GLU A 18 -15.49 3.01 26.54
N ASP A 19 -16.82 3.18 26.54
CA ASP A 19 -17.43 4.06 25.55
C ASP A 19 -17.14 5.52 25.88
N ARG A 20 -16.38 6.16 25.00
CA ARG A 20 -16.07 7.59 25.05
C ARG A 20 -16.44 8.31 23.76
N LEU A 21 -16.99 7.59 22.79
CA LEU A 21 -17.30 8.06 21.44
C LEU A 21 -18.79 7.94 21.11
N GLY A 22 -19.60 7.46 22.05
CA GLY A 22 -21.03 7.24 21.87
C GLY A 22 -21.35 5.95 21.12
N PHE A 23 -20.50 4.94 21.23
CA PHE A 23 -20.73 3.63 20.61
C PHE A 23 -21.73 2.75 21.37
N GLN A 24 -22.06 3.08 22.61
CA GLN A 24 -22.89 2.25 23.48
C GLN A 24 -24.25 1.87 22.89
N PRO A 25 -25.02 2.78 22.25
CA PRO A 25 -26.29 2.38 21.62
C PRO A 25 -26.12 1.31 20.54
N TYR A 26 -25.03 1.38 19.76
CA TYR A 26 -24.74 0.40 18.71
C TYR A 26 -24.23 -0.92 19.30
N VAL A 27 -23.40 -0.86 20.34
CA VAL A 27 -22.94 -2.05 21.07
C VAL A 27 -24.13 -2.80 21.65
N LEU A 28 -25.08 -2.09 22.27
CA LEU A 28 -26.29 -2.69 22.82
C LEU A 28 -27.14 -3.34 21.73
N ALA A 29 -27.45 -2.63 20.64
CA ALA A 29 -28.24 -3.18 19.54
C ALA A 29 -27.59 -4.42 18.88
N LEU A 30 -26.27 -4.38 18.66
CA LEU A 30 -25.54 -5.54 18.14
C LEU A 30 -25.52 -6.68 19.15
N SER A 31 -25.34 -6.38 20.43
CA SER A 31 -25.38 -7.39 21.48
C SER A 31 -26.75 -8.03 21.59
N ASP A 32 -27.85 -7.30 21.42
CA ASP A 32 -29.20 -7.86 21.43
C ASP A 32 -29.37 -8.92 20.32
N ILE A 33 -28.83 -8.66 19.13
CA ILE A 33 -28.80 -9.62 18.02
C ILE A 33 -27.96 -10.84 18.38
N LEU A 34 -26.76 -10.66 18.93
CA LEU A 34 -25.88 -11.78 19.28
C LEU A 34 -26.44 -12.62 20.44
N LEU A 35 -27.10 -11.94 21.39
CA LEU A 35 -27.54 -12.51 22.65
C LEU A 35 -28.96 -13.09 22.58
N ALA A 36 -29.75 -12.75 21.57
CA ALA A 36 -31.12 -13.22 21.41
C ALA A 36 -31.18 -14.77 21.30
N PRO A 37 -32.05 -15.45 22.08
CA PRO A 37 -32.18 -16.91 22.07
C PRO A 37 -32.56 -17.50 20.70
N ASP A 38 -33.30 -16.75 19.91
CA ASP A 38 -33.83 -17.10 18.59
C ASP A 38 -32.88 -16.75 17.43
N THR A 39 -31.73 -16.13 17.71
CA THR A 39 -30.70 -15.90 16.68
C THR A 39 -30.23 -17.22 16.08
N HIS A 40 -30.48 -17.38 14.78
CA HIS A 40 -30.01 -18.51 14.00
C HIS A 40 -28.50 -18.45 13.79
N THR A 41 -27.86 -19.62 13.76
CA THR A 41 -26.43 -19.79 13.51
C THR A 41 -26.22 -20.84 12.42
N PRO A 42 -25.09 -20.80 11.67
CA PRO A 42 -23.97 -19.86 11.78
C PRO A 42 -24.35 -18.42 11.39
N LEU A 43 -23.71 -17.43 12.01
CA LEU A 43 -23.95 -16.00 11.76
C LEU A 43 -22.61 -15.26 11.59
N THR A 44 -22.51 -14.37 10.62
CA THR A 44 -21.35 -13.49 10.40
C THR A 44 -21.80 -12.03 10.38
N LEU A 45 -21.35 -11.28 11.38
CA LEU A 45 -21.51 -9.84 11.55
C LEU A 45 -20.25 -9.14 11.05
N GLY A 46 -20.38 -8.24 10.08
CA GLY A 46 -19.26 -7.42 9.57
C GLY A 46 -19.34 -6.00 10.10
N LEU A 47 -18.30 -5.56 10.80
CA LEU A 47 -18.09 -4.19 11.27
C LEU A 47 -17.23 -3.44 10.25
N PHE A 48 -17.85 -2.57 9.46
CA PHE A 48 -17.20 -1.83 8.38
C PHE A 48 -16.85 -0.42 8.81
N GLY A 49 -15.64 0.03 8.46
CA GLY A 49 -15.22 1.40 8.70
C GLY A 49 -13.78 1.64 8.26
N ARG A 50 -13.46 2.90 8.00
CA ARG A 50 -12.10 3.30 7.61
C ARG A 50 -11.08 3.06 8.71
N TRP A 51 -9.81 3.03 8.33
CA TRP A 51 -8.71 2.97 9.31
C TRP A 51 -8.84 4.05 10.40
N GLY A 52 -8.77 3.61 11.66
CA GLY A 52 -8.87 4.48 12.84
C GLY A 52 -10.27 4.96 13.19
N SER A 53 -11.35 4.44 12.56
CA SER A 53 -12.73 4.82 12.87
C SER A 53 -13.26 4.32 14.24
N GLY A 54 -12.55 3.38 14.87
CA GLY A 54 -12.94 2.80 16.16
C GLY A 54 -13.51 1.37 16.11
N LYS A 55 -13.37 0.64 14.98
CA LYS A 55 -13.83 -0.76 14.82
C LYS A 55 -13.40 -1.67 15.99
N THR A 56 -12.10 -1.74 16.27
CA THR A 56 -11.54 -2.54 17.37
C THR A 56 -12.12 -2.14 18.74
N SER A 57 -12.32 -0.84 19.00
CA SER A 57 -12.93 -0.37 20.25
C SER A 57 -14.37 -0.84 20.41
N LEU A 58 -15.20 -0.69 19.36
CA LEU A 58 -16.57 -1.18 19.36
C LEU A 58 -16.60 -2.71 19.53
N MET A 59 -15.71 -3.42 18.83
CA MET A 59 -15.57 -4.87 18.90
C MET A 59 -15.21 -5.36 20.31
N LEU A 60 -14.27 -4.71 20.99
CA LEU A 60 -13.90 -5.02 22.39
C LEU A 60 -15.05 -4.77 23.37
N GLN A 61 -15.81 -3.69 23.17
CA GLN A 61 -17.01 -3.41 23.99
C GLN A 61 -18.10 -4.46 23.76
N LEU A 62 -18.28 -4.88 22.50
CA LEU A 62 -19.21 -5.95 22.14
C LEU A 62 -18.80 -7.29 22.77
N GLN A 63 -17.51 -7.66 22.69
CA GLN A 63 -16.98 -8.86 23.34
C GLN A 63 -17.28 -8.87 24.84
N ARG A 64 -16.98 -7.79 25.57
CA ARG A 64 -17.26 -7.71 27.01
C ARG A 64 -18.75 -7.83 27.33
N THR A 65 -19.60 -7.25 26.50
CA THR A 65 -21.06 -7.35 26.66
C THR A 65 -21.52 -8.79 26.44
N VAL A 66 -20.92 -9.50 25.49
CA VAL A 66 -21.18 -10.92 25.22
C VAL A 66 -20.66 -11.83 26.34
N GLU A 67 -19.46 -11.58 26.85
CA GLU A 67 -18.84 -12.31 27.98
C GLU A 67 -19.62 -12.16 29.29
N THR A 68 -20.42 -11.10 29.43
CA THR A 68 -21.31 -10.89 30.58
C THR A 68 -22.77 -11.27 30.29
N GLY A 69 -23.07 -11.76 29.08
CA GLY A 69 -24.45 -12.08 28.67
C GLY A 69 -25.41 -10.89 28.76
N GLY A 70 -24.88 -9.66 28.64
CA GLY A 70 -25.63 -8.41 28.80
C GLY A 70 -25.96 -8.03 30.26
N LYS A 71 -25.49 -8.79 31.27
CA LYS A 71 -25.75 -8.52 32.69
C LYS A 71 -24.48 -8.68 33.55
N PRO A 72 -24.01 -7.64 34.26
CA PRO A 72 -22.83 -7.74 35.11
C PRO A 72 -22.97 -8.85 36.18
N GLY A 73 -21.97 -9.74 36.28
CA GLY A 73 -21.89 -10.75 37.35
C GLY A 73 -22.62 -12.08 37.10
N GLN A 74 -23.15 -12.34 35.90
CA GLN A 74 -23.67 -13.65 35.52
C GLN A 74 -22.69 -14.41 34.62
N ALA A 75 -22.57 -15.73 34.82
CA ALA A 75 -21.83 -16.60 33.91
C ALA A 75 -22.51 -16.60 32.53
N SER A 76 -21.78 -16.17 31.52
CA SER A 76 -22.29 -16.07 30.16
C SER A 76 -22.41 -17.45 29.51
N ARG A 77 -23.51 -17.67 28.78
CA ARG A 77 -23.65 -18.84 27.89
C ARG A 77 -22.83 -18.70 26.60
N TYR A 78 -21.95 -17.71 26.49
CA TYR A 78 -21.18 -17.42 25.29
C TYR A 78 -19.70 -17.60 25.59
N ARG A 79 -19.01 -18.38 24.74
CA ARG A 79 -17.56 -18.45 24.72
C ARG A 79 -17.07 -17.50 23.64
N THR A 80 -16.14 -16.62 23.97
CA THR A 80 -15.60 -15.64 23.02
C THR A 80 -14.13 -15.95 22.71
N VAL A 81 -13.77 -15.87 21.43
CA VAL A 81 -12.38 -16.03 20.96
C VAL A 81 -11.97 -14.77 20.23
N TRP A 82 -10.76 -14.26 20.50
CA TRP A 82 -10.20 -13.12 19.80
C TRP A 82 -9.04 -13.54 18.91
N PHE A 83 -9.16 -13.25 17.62
CA PHE A 83 -8.12 -13.48 16.62
C PHE A 83 -7.72 -12.15 15.98
N ASN A 84 -6.44 -11.77 16.15
CA ASN A 84 -5.88 -10.62 15.43
C ASN A 84 -5.10 -11.17 14.22
N ALA A 85 -5.66 -10.98 13.03
CA ALA A 85 -5.12 -11.51 11.78
C ALA A 85 -3.72 -10.98 11.47
N TRP A 86 -3.48 -9.69 11.73
CA TRP A 86 -2.22 -9.03 11.42
C TRP A 86 -1.01 -9.61 12.18
N LYS A 87 -1.21 -10.12 13.41
CA LYS A 87 -0.15 -10.80 14.18
C LYS A 87 0.45 -12.02 13.48
N TYR A 88 -0.35 -12.68 12.63
CA TYR A 88 0.03 -13.91 11.94
C TYR A 88 0.29 -13.67 10.45
N ASN A 89 0.52 -12.41 10.03
CA ASN A 89 0.72 -12.08 8.62
C ASN A 89 1.99 -12.73 8.01
N GLN A 90 2.94 -13.17 8.84
CA GLN A 90 4.14 -13.89 8.40
C GLN A 90 3.89 -15.39 8.19
N GLU A 91 2.81 -15.95 8.71
CA GLU A 91 2.48 -17.37 8.56
C GLU A 91 2.11 -17.69 7.10
N ASP A 92 2.49 -18.88 6.63
CA ASP A 92 2.24 -19.31 5.24
C ASP A 92 0.75 -19.31 4.90
N ALA A 93 -0.10 -19.67 5.87
CA ALA A 93 -1.55 -19.73 5.71
C ALA A 93 -2.26 -19.12 6.93
N LEU A 94 -2.80 -17.90 6.77
CA LEU A 94 -3.41 -17.14 7.85
C LEU A 94 -4.67 -17.82 8.42
N TRP A 95 -5.43 -18.52 7.58
CA TRP A 95 -6.60 -19.28 8.00
C TRP A 95 -6.24 -20.46 8.91
N ARG A 96 -5.05 -21.07 8.76
CA ARG A 96 -4.58 -22.13 9.66
C ARG A 96 -4.31 -21.58 11.05
N ALA A 97 -3.70 -20.39 11.13
CA ALA A 97 -3.48 -19.72 12.40
C ALA A 97 -4.81 -19.42 13.12
N LEU A 98 -5.84 -18.98 12.39
CA LEU A 98 -7.18 -18.81 12.95
C LEU A 98 -7.74 -20.12 13.51
N LEU A 99 -7.67 -21.21 12.75
CA LEU A 99 -8.18 -22.51 13.20
C LEU A 99 -7.40 -23.04 14.40
N LEU A 100 -6.08 -22.89 14.44
CA LEU A 100 -5.27 -23.29 15.59
C LEU A 100 -5.64 -22.50 16.85
N VAL A 101 -5.79 -21.18 16.75
CA VAL A 101 -6.25 -20.34 17.88
C VAL A 101 -7.64 -20.77 18.37
N LEU A 102 -8.54 -21.14 17.46
CA LEU A 102 -9.85 -21.66 17.82
C LEU A 102 -9.78 -23.01 18.53
N LEU A 103 -8.98 -23.95 18.01
CA LEU A 103 -8.82 -25.28 18.60
C LEU A 103 -8.14 -25.20 19.97
N ASP A 104 -7.15 -24.32 20.15
CA ASP A 104 -6.48 -24.08 21.43
C ASP A 104 -7.47 -23.53 22.48
N ASP A 105 -8.36 -22.60 22.09
CA ASP A 105 -9.40 -22.09 23.00
C ASP A 105 -10.42 -23.17 23.38
N LEU A 106 -10.82 -24.01 22.42
CA LEU A 106 -11.72 -25.14 22.68
C LEU A 106 -11.06 -26.22 23.55
N GLU A 107 -9.76 -26.45 23.42
CA GLU A 107 -9.01 -27.35 24.33
C GLU A 107 -8.97 -26.79 25.75
N HIS A 108 -8.76 -25.47 25.91
CA HIS A 108 -8.85 -24.82 27.21
C HIS A 108 -10.25 -24.97 27.82
N LEU A 109 -11.31 -24.79 27.03
CA LEU A 109 -12.68 -24.99 27.49
C LEU A 109 -12.94 -26.45 27.92
N LEU A 110 -12.45 -27.42 27.15
CA LEU A 110 -12.55 -28.84 27.49
C LEU A 110 -11.90 -29.16 28.86
N LYS A 111 -10.77 -28.50 29.17
CA LYS A 111 -10.10 -28.62 30.47
C LYS A 111 -10.87 -27.93 31.61
N GLU A 112 -11.49 -26.78 31.33
CA GLU A 112 -12.24 -25.99 32.32
C GLU A 112 -13.61 -26.61 32.66
N ASP A 113 -14.34 -27.09 31.64
CA ASP A 113 -15.72 -27.60 31.74
C ASP A 113 -15.92 -28.83 30.84
N PRO A 114 -15.41 -30.01 31.25
CA PRO A 114 -15.45 -31.22 30.43
C PRO A 114 -16.89 -31.73 30.23
N PRO A 115 -17.20 -32.37 29.08
CA PRO A 115 -18.49 -32.99 28.84
C PRO A 115 -18.88 -33.97 29.96
N ALA A 116 -20.18 -34.01 30.28
CA ALA A 116 -20.70 -34.93 31.30
C ALA A 116 -20.35 -36.39 30.95
N LYS A 117 -19.87 -37.15 31.94
CA LYS A 117 -19.57 -38.58 31.75
C LYS A 117 -20.85 -39.34 31.35
N PRO A 118 -20.76 -40.30 30.41
CA PRO A 118 -21.89 -41.13 30.02
C PRO A 118 -22.50 -41.84 31.24
N LYS A 119 -23.83 -42.02 31.24
CA LYS A 119 -24.50 -42.72 32.34
C LYS A 119 -24.04 -44.17 32.39
N LYS A 120 -24.06 -44.76 33.58
CA LYS A 120 -23.57 -46.13 33.82
C LYS A 120 -24.31 -47.13 32.92
N GLY A 121 -23.62 -47.70 31.93
CA GLY A 121 -24.16 -48.65 30.95
C GLY A 121 -24.35 -48.09 29.53
N GLU A 122 -24.20 -46.78 29.33
CA GLU A 122 -24.15 -46.18 27.99
C GLU A 122 -22.70 -46.19 27.47
N PRO A 123 -22.47 -46.51 26.18
CA PRO A 123 -21.14 -46.42 25.58
C PRO A 123 -20.67 -44.97 25.59
N ALA A 124 -19.37 -44.76 25.84
CA ALA A 124 -18.77 -43.44 25.71
C ALA A 124 -18.91 -42.95 24.26
N PRO A 125 -19.13 -41.64 24.05
CA PRO A 125 -19.13 -41.07 22.71
C PRO A 125 -17.77 -41.36 22.05
N SER A 126 -17.81 -41.87 20.82
CA SER A 126 -16.64 -42.12 19.98
C SER A 126 -16.86 -41.42 18.63
N PRO A 127 -15.94 -40.57 18.19
CA PRO A 127 -14.73 -40.11 18.90
C PRO A 127 -15.02 -39.25 20.14
N THR A 128 -14.10 -39.23 21.11
CA THR A 128 -14.14 -38.31 22.27
C THR A 128 -13.83 -36.87 21.87
N ALA A 129 -14.02 -35.91 22.78
CA ALA A 129 -13.68 -34.50 22.49
C ALA A 129 -12.17 -34.30 22.29
N GLU A 130 -11.34 -35.01 23.07
CA GLU A 130 -9.89 -35.04 22.92
C GLU A 130 -9.48 -35.67 21.58
N GLU A 131 -10.07 -36.81 21.21
CA GLU A 131 -9.81 -37.46 19.92
C GLU A 131 -10.22 -36.58 18.74
N LEU A 132 -11.32 -35.83 18.85
CA LEU A 132 -11.74 -34.86 17.83
C LEU A 132 -10.76 -33.71 17.69
N LEU A 133 -10.24 -33.16 18.80
CA LEU A 133 -9.21 -32.12 18.77
C LEU A 133 -7.94 -32.60 18.06
N ASP A 134 -7.50 -33.82 18.37
CA ASP A 134 -6.33 -34.42 17.74
C ASP A 134 -6.56 -34.65 16.23
N LEU A 135 -7.71 -35.22 15.85
CA LEU A 135 -8.08 -35.40 14.43
C LEU A 135 -8.15 -34.08 13.67
N LEU A 136 -8.69 -33.02 14.29
CA LEU A 136 -8.77 -31.70 13.67
C LEU A 136 -7.38 -31.07 13.52
N ARG A 137 -6.50 -31.21 14.51
CA ARG A 137 -5.10 -30.75 14.42
C ARG A 137 -4.35 -31.53 13.35
N GLU A 138 -4.44 -32.85 13.35
CA GLU A 138 -3.83 -33.71 12.33
C GLU A 138 -4.28 -33.31 10.93
N ALA A 139 -5.57 -33.02 10.73
CA ALA A 139 -6.09 -32.54 9.45
C ALA A 139 -5.45 -31.20 9.00
N LEU A 140 -5.08 -30.31 9.93
CA LEU A 140 -4.40 -29.05 9.64
C LEU A 140 -2.91 -29.24 9.30
N TYR A 141 -2.26 -30.30 9.79
CA TYR A 141 -0.84 -30.60 9.54
C TYR A 141 -0.63 -31.55 8.34
N HIS A 142 -1.57 -32.45 8.03
CA HIS A 142 -1.41 -33.46 6.97
C HIS A 142 -1.46 -32.91 5.53
N GLU A 143 -1.96 -31.69 5.32
CA GLU A 143 -1.84 -31.00 4.02
C GLU A 143 -0.39 -30.56 3.69
N THR A 144 0.56 -30.70 4.62
CA THR A 144 1.97 -30.30 4.43
C THR A 144 2.94 -31.45 4.14
N ALA A 145 2.44 -32.66 3.83
CA ALA A 145 3.31 -33.77 3.42
C ALA A 145 3.80 -33.60 1.96
N TRP A 146 5.06 -33.16 1.87
CA TRP A 146 5.86 -32.87 0.69
C TRP A 146 5.90 -33.95 -0.41
N ASN A 147 5.91 -33.50 -1.67
CA ASN A 147 6.56 -34.16 -2.80
C ASN A 147 7.81 -33.35 -3.22
N GLU A 148 8.87 -34.04 -3.65
CA GLU A 148 10.27 -33.58 -3.81
C GLU A 148 10.53 -32.43 -4.82
N GLN A 149 9.53 -31.66 -5.21
CA GLN A 149 9.62 -30.60 -6.24
C GLN A 149 9.13 -29.22 -5.79
N GLY A 150 8.84 -29.01 -4.50
CA GLY A 150 8.89 -27.67 -3.89
C GLY A 150 7.84 -26.64 -4.33
N GLU A 151 6.75 -27.04 -5.00
CA GLU A 151 5.61 -26.15 -5.26
C GLU A 151 4.28 -26.85 -5.01
N ARG A 152 3.57 -26.43 -3.97
CA ARG A 152 2.11 -26.19 -4.00
C ARG A 152 1.73 -25.13 -2.97
N SER A 153 1.44 -23.91 -3.42
CA SER A 153 0.39 -23.12 -2.78
C SER A 153 -0.95 -23.76 -3.14
N ILE A 154 -1.93 -23.70 -2.25
CA ILE A 154 -3.29 -24.08 -2.59
C ILE A 154 -3.76 -23.08 -3.66
N ASN A 155 -3.64 -23.48 -4.92
CA ASN A 155 -4.01 -22.65 -6.05
C ASN A 155 -5.52 -22.69 -6.21
N TRP A 156 -6.22 -21.98 -5.33
CA TRP A 156 -7.67 -21.82 -5.34
C TRP A 156 -8.17 -21.34 -6.72
N THR A 157 -7.33 -20.67 -7.51
CA THR A 157 -7.58 -20.28 -8.91
C THR A 157 -7.64 -21.46 -9.89
N GLN A 158 -6.83 -22.51 -9.70
CA GLN A 158 -6.95 -23.76 -10.49
C GLN A 158 -8.13 -24.61 -10.01
N ALA A 159 -8.49 -24.56 -8.72
CA ALA A 159 -9.73 -25.15 -8.21
C ALA A 159 -11.01 -24.39 -8.65
N LEU A 160 -10.87 -23.13 -9.08
CA LEU A 160 -11.95 -22.31 -9.65
C LEU A 160 -12.12 -22.49 -11.17
N THR A 161 -11.07 -22.91 -11.90
CA THR A 161 -11.08 -23.01 -13.36
C THR A 161 -11.05 -24.45 -13.91
N ALA A 162 -10.51 -25.42 -13.16
CA ALA A 162 -10.64 -26.84 -13.47
C ALA A 162 -11.87 -27.39 -12.72
N GLY A 163 -12.94 -27.66 -13.46
CA GLY A 163 -14.26 -27.99 -12.93
C GLY A 163 -14.25 -29.11 -11.88
N ALA A 164 -14.46 -28.71 -10.62
CA ALA A 164 -14.70 -29.62 -9.52
C ALA A 164 -15.38 -28.88 -8.33
N GLY A 165 -16.70 -28.67 -8.43
CA GLY A 165 -17.73 -28.61 -7.37
C GLY A 165 -17.69 -27.58 -6.20
N ILE A 166 -16.56 -27.27 -5.58
CA ILE A 166 -16.54 -26.46 -4.32
C ILE A 166 -16.49 -24.96 -4.63
N GLY A 167 -15.55 -24.54 -5.49
CA GLY A 167 -15.50 -23.17 -6.01
C GLY A 167 -16.71 -22.83 -6.88
N LEU A 168 -17.27 -23.82 -7.56
CA LEU A 168 -18.49 -23.69 -8.36
C LEU A 168 -19.73 -23.50 -7.48
N ASN A 169 -19.85 -24.13 -6.31
CA ASN A 169 -20.98 -23.90 -5.40
C ASN A 169 -20.90 -22.53 -4.70
N LEU A 170 -19.71 -22.04 -4.38
CA LEU A 170 -19.53 -20.66 -3.91
C LEU A 170 -19.84 -19.67 -5.06
N ALA A 171 -19.36 -19.91 -6.28
CA ALA A 171 -19.65 -19.13 -7.48
C ALA A 171 -21.13 -19.20 -7.94
N LEU A 172 -21.83 -20.32 -7.73
CA LEU A 172 -23.24 -20.51 -8.09
C LEU A 172 -24.18 -19.96 -7.01
N SER A 173 -23.88 -20.17 -5.72
CA SER A 173 -24.54 -19.42 -4.64
C SER A 173 -24.26 -17.92 -4.77
N LEU A 174 -23.18 -17.55 -5.49
CA LEU A 174 -22.86 -16.17 -5.85
C LEU A 174 -23.87 -15.52 -6.84
N LEU A 175 -24.74 -16.30 -7.52
CA LEU A 175 -25.60 -15.84 -8.63
C LEU A 175 -27.11 -15.72 -8.30
N GLY A 176 -27.50 -15.83 -7.04
CA GLY A 176 -28.86 -15.50 -6.55
C GLY A 176 -29.90 -16.64 -6.62
N PRO A 177 -31.07 -16.46 -5.98
CA PRO A 177 -31.99 -17.57 -5.62
C PRO A 177 -32.65 -18.31 -6.79
N GLY A 178 -32.56 -17.80 -8.02
CA GLY A 178 -33.22 -18.39 -9.20
C GLY A 178 -32.58 -19.69 -9.70
N LEU A 179 -31.36 -20.02 -9.26
CA LEU A 179 -30.62 -21.21 -9.71
C LEU A 179 -30.44 -22.29 -8.62
N ALA A 180 -30.69 -21.95 -7.35
CA ALA A 180 -30.47 -22.87 -6.23
C ALA A 180 -31.66 -23.82 -5.95
N ALA A 181 -32.80 -23.65 -6.62
CA ALA A 181 -34.06 -24.33 -6.27
C ALA A 181 -34.45 -25.52 -7.17
N ALA A 182 -33.63 -25.98 -8.11
CA ALA A 182 -33.98 -27.12 -8.96
C ALA A 182 -32.91 -28.23 -8.88
N GLY A 183 -33.26 -29.36 -8.27
CA GLY A 183 -32.48 -30.59 -8.27
C GLY A 183 -32.35 -31.26 -9.65
N ALA A 184 -31.90 -30.54 -10.67
CA ALA A 184 -31.88 -31.00 -12.05
C ALA A 184 -30.54 -30.69 -12.73
N ALA A 185 -29.47 -31.39 -12.31
CA ALA A 185 -28.22 -31.41 -13.07
C ALA A 185 -28.40 -32.01 -14.49
N ALA A 186 -29.46 -32.79 -14.72
CA ALA A 186 -29.73 -33.43 -16.02
C ALA A 186 -30.43 -32.50 -17.03
N ASP A 187 -31.42 -31.73 -16.60
CA ASP A 187 -32.25 -30.92 -17.52
C ASP A 187 -31.48 -29.69 -18.03
N THR A 188 -30.62 -29.12 -17.19
CA THR A 188 -29.75 -27.97 -17.54
C THR A 188 -28.74 -28.31 -18.66
N LEU A 189 -28.26 -29.56 -18.71
CA LEU A 189 -27.41 -30.08 -19.79
C LEU A 189 -28.17 -30.30 -21.10
N GLN A 190 -29.48 -30.55 -21.02
CA GLN A 190 -30.35 -30.76 -22.17
C GLN A 190 -30.81 -29.44 -22.80
N GLU A 191 -31.07 -28.41 -21.98
CA GLU A 191 -31.31 -27.04 -22.44
C GLU A 191 -30.05 -26.45 -23.11
N ALA A 192 -28.87 -26.64 -22.50
CA ALA A 192 -27.59 -26.23 -23.08
C ALA A 192 -27.31 -26.91 -24.44
N ARG A 193 -27.69 -28.20 -24.60
CA ARG A 193 -27.61 -28.93 -25.88
C ARG A 193 -28.52 -28.36 -26.97
N LYS A 194 -29.65 -27.75 -26.59
CA LYS A 194 -30.63 -27.16 -27.51
C LYS A 194 -30.16 -25.80 -28.04
N GLU A 195 -29.54 -25.00 -27.17
CA GLU A 195 -28.94 -23.70 -27.51
C GLU A 195 -27.63 -23.86 -28.30
N LEU A 196 -26.83 -24.89 -28.01
CA LEU A 196 -25.58 -25.22 -28.74
C LEU A 196 -25.80 -25.93 -30.08
N GLY A 197 -27.06 -26.23 -30.46
CA GLY A 197 -27.42 -26.87 -31.73
C GLY A 197 -27.29 -25.96 -32.97
N LYS A 198 -26.86 -24.70 -32.81
CA LYS A 198 -26.61 -23.78 -33.93
C LYS A 198 -25.12 -23.57 -34.14
N GLY A 199 -24.49 -24.54 -34.80
CA GLY A 199 -23.36 -24.23 -35.70
C GLY A 199 -21.93 -24.60 -35.28
N ALA A 200 -21.69 -25.71 -34.56
CA ALA A 200 -20.32 -26.23 -34.38
C ALA A 200 -20.19 -27.73 -34.75
N PRO A 201 -19.09 -28.19 -35.39
CA PRO A 201 -18.94 -29.58 -35.84
C PRO A 201 -18.74 -30.58 -34.68
N VAL A 202 -19.47 -31.70 -34.76
CA VAL A 202 -19.59 -32.79 -33.75
C VAL A 202 -18.27 -33.56 -33.47
N SER A 203 -17.18 -33.28 -34.19
CA SER A 203 -15.90 -33.99 -34.04
C SER A 203 -14.98 -33.48 -32.91
N GLN A 204 -15.32 -32.38 -32.24
CA GLN A 204 -14.57 -31.88 -31.08
C GLN A 204 -15.14 -32.31 -29.73
N VAL A 205 -16.42 -32.67 -29.64
CA VAL A 205 -17.07 -33.09 -28.39
C VAL A 205 -16.60 -34.50 -27.97
N GLY A 206 -16.32 -35.38 -28.94
CA GLY A 206 -15.80 -36.73 -28.68
C GLY A 206 -14.38 -36.74 -28.09
N LYS A 207 -13.55 -35.75 -28.42
CA LYS A 207 -12.16 -35.66 -27.92
C LYS A 207 -12.08 -35.07 -26.51
N LEU A 208 -13.03 -34.22 -26.12
CA LEU A 208 -13.09 -33.65 -24.77
C LEU A 208 -13.51 -34.69 -23.72
N ALA A 209 -14.38 -35.63 -24.09
CA ALA A 209 -14.86 -36.67 -23.19
C ALA A 209 -13.82 -37.78 -22.89
N GLU A 210 -12.86 -38.01 -23.78
CA GLU A 210 -11.76 -38.98 -23.57
C GLU A 210 -10.58 -38.43 -22.75
N ALA A 211 -10.49 -37.10 -22.60
CA ALA A 211 -9.46 -36.44 -21.81
C ALA A 211 -9.73 -36.54 -20.28
N PHE A 212 -10.99 -36.72 -19.87
CA PHE A 212 -11.38 -36.92 -18.46
C PHE A 212 -11.27 -38.40 -18.01
N ARG A 213 -10.17 -39.06 -18.35
CA ARG A 213 -9.96 -40.47 -17.97
C ARG A 213 -9.54 -40.60 -16.49
N ARG A 214 -10.50 -41.08 -15.69
CA ARG A 214 -10.44 -42.02 -14.53
C ARG A 214 -9.42 -41.88 -13.38
N GLU A 215 -8.37 -41.07 -13.44
CA GLU A 215 -7.45 -40.89 -12.29
C GLU A 215 -7.72 -39.61 -11.48
N GLU A 216 -8.19 -38.53 -12.11
CA GLU A 216 -8.50 -37.25 -11.44
C GLU A 216 -9.74 -37.30 -10.53
N ILE A 217 -10.72 -38.16 -10.84
CA ILE A 217 -11.99 -38.27 -10.09
C ILE A 217 -11.77 -38.83 -8.68
N VAL A 218 -10.76 -39.68 -8.48
CA VAL A 218 -10.48 -40.30 -7.16
C VAL A 218 -9.80 -39.30 -6.22
N HIS A 219 -8.87 -38.50 -6.74
CA HIS A 219 -8.16 -37.48 -5.96
C HIS A 219 -9.10 -36.34 -5.53
N TYR A 220 -10.00 -35.95 -6.43
CA TYR A 220 -11.01 -34.93 -6.16
C TYR A 220 -12.04 -35.36 -5.09
N GLN A 221 -12.50 -36.61 -5.14
CA GLN A 221 -13.39 -37.17 -4.11
C GLN A 221 -12.72 -37.28 -2.74
N ALA A 222 -11.41 -37.55 -2.69
CA ALA A 222 -10.66 -37.63 -1.44
C ALA A 222 -10.51 -36.26 -0.76
N GLN A 223 -10.25 -35.21 -1.54
CA GLN A 223 -10.16 -33.83 -1.02
C GLN A 223 -11.50 -33.30 -0.51
N LEU A 224 -12.59 -33.53 -1.26
CA LEU A 224 -13.95 -33.21 -0.82
C LEU A 224 -14.32 -33.91 0.49
N ARG A 225 -14.02 -35.20 0.61
CA ARG A 225 -14.29 -35.98 1.83
C ARG A 225 -13.48 -35.48 3.02
N SER A 226 -12.24 -35.04 2.81
CA SER A 226 -11.41 -34.45 3.87
C SER A 226 -12.02 -33.18 4.45
N LEU A 227 -12.54 -32.30 3.58
CA LEU A 227 -13.19 -31.05 3.98
C LEU A 227 -14.51 -31.29 4.73
N GLU A 228 -15.37 -32.16 4.19
CA GLU A 228 -16.62 -32.56 4.84
C GLU A 228 -16.35 -33.22 6.20
N GLN A 229 -15.31 -34.06 6.28
CA GLN A 229 -14.91 -34.70 7.54
C GLN A 229 -14.42 -33.67 8.56
N PHE A 230 -13.63 -32.68 8.15
CA PHE A 230 -13.20 -31.59 9.03
C PHE A 230 -14.41 -30.84 9.59
N GLN A 231 -15.32 -30.38 8.72
CA GLN A 231 -16.50 -29.63 9.15
C GLN A 231 -17.40 -30.45 10.08
N GLN A 232 -17.58 -31.76 9.79
CA GLN A 232 -18.34 -32.68 10.64
C GLN A 232 -17.69 -32.87 12.01
N ASN A 233 -16.37 -33.10 12.05
CA ASN A 233 -15.61 -33.26 13.29
C ASN A 233 -15.66 -31.98 14.13
N PHE A 234 -15.48 -30.81 13.49
CA PHE A 234 -15.57 -29.53 14.17
C PHE A 234 -16.98 -29.25 14.70
N ALA A 235 -18.02 -29.56 13.91
CA ALA A 235 -19.41 -29.45 14.35
C ALA A 235 -19.74 -30.37 15.53
N LEU A 236 -19.21 -31.60 15.52
CA LEU A 236 -19.38 -32.53 16.62
C LEU A 236 -18.68 -32.03 17.89
N LEU A 237 -17.45 -31.52 17.76
CA LEU A 237 -16.69 -30.94 18.88
C LEU A 237 -17.43 -29.73 19.48
N VAL A 238 -17.86 -28.78 18.64
CA VAL A 238 -18.66 -27.61 19.05
C VAL A 238 -19.92 -28.06 19.79
N LYS A 239 -20.65 -29.04 19.27
CA LYS A 239 -21.85 -29.60 19.91
C LYS A 239 -21.54 -30.23 21.27
N MET A 240 -20.46 -31.01 21.39
CA MET A 240 -20.09 -31.68 22.63
C MET A 240 -19.68 -30.69 23.73
N LEU A 241 -18.95 -29.63 23.38
CA LEU A 241 -18.41 -28.66 24.33
C LEU A 241 -19.40 -27.53 24.68
N LEU A 242 -20.20 -27.09 23.69
CA LEU A 242 -21.04 -25.91 23.85
C LEU A 242 -22.51 -26.24 24.04
N TRP A 243 -22.99 -27.46 23.75
CA TRP A 243 -24.38 -27.86 24.00
C TRP A 243 -24.52 -28.95 25.07
N PRO A 244 -24.06 -28.71 26.32
CA PRO A 244 -24.24 -29.67 27.41
C PRO A 244 -25.71 -29.89 27.78
N ASP A 245 -26.58 -28.88 27.55
CA ASP A 245 -28.04 -29.00 27.58
C ASP A 245 -28.62 -28.51 26.25
N ALA A 246 -29.29 -29.38 25.51
CA ALA A 246 -29.93 -29.07 24.23
C ALA A 246 -31.00 -27.97 24.33
N LYS A 247 -31.53 -27.69 25.53
CA LYS A 247 -32.51 -26.62 25.76
C LYS A 247 -31.88 -25.24 25.92
N THR A 248 -30.62 -25.18 26.34
CA THR A 248 -29.89 -23.91 26.56
C THR A 248 -28.49 -24.01 25.97
N PRO A 249 -28.37 -24.07 24.62
CA PRO A 249 -27.08 -24.17 23.96
C PRO A 249 -26.21 -22.94 24.26
N ARG A 250 -24.93 -23.17 24.57
CA ARG A 250 -23.91 -22.12 24.52
C ARG A 250 -23.56 -21.82 23.07
N ARG A 251 -23.01 -20.63 22.82
CA ARG A 251 -22.55 -20.21 21.49
C ARG A 251 -21.07 -19.83 21.52
N LEU A 252 -20.36 -20.13 20.43
CA LEU A 252 -19.00 -19.65 20.18
C LEU A 252 -19.08 -18.34 19.40
N VAL A 253 -18.47 -17.28 19.90
CA VAL A 253 -18.40 -15.98 19.22
C VAL A 253 -16.94 -15.66 18.93
N VAL A 254 -16.57 -15.65 17.66
CA VAL A 254 -15.20 -15.44 17.20
C VAL A 254 -15.06 -14.02 16.65
N PHE A 255 -14.24 -13.23 17.31
CA PHE A 255 -13.89 -11.88 16.92
C PHE A 255 -12.62 -11.91 16.07
N VAL A 256 -12.72 -11.47 14.82
CA VAL A 256 -11.61 -11.40 13.85
C VAL A 256 -11.30 -9.94 13.56
N ASP A 257 -10.16 -9.47 14.05
CA ASP A 257 -9.72 -8.07 13.92
C ASP A 257 -8.49 -7.91 13.00
N ASP A 258 -8.31 -6.70 12.49
CA ASP A 258 -7.19 -6.27 11.63
C ASP A 258 -6.99 -7.12 10.35
N LEU A 259 -8.05 -7.76 9.83
CA LEU A 259 -7.99 -8.51 8.58
C LEU A 259 -7.67 -7.60 7.38
N ASP A 260 -8.11 -6.34 7.45
CA ASP A 260 -7.83 -5.27 6.49
C ASP A 260 -6.36 -4.82 6.44
N ARG A 261 -5.51 -5.29 7.36
CA ARG A 261 -4.06 -5.00 7.38
C ARG A 261 -3.19 -6.13 6.83
N CYS A 262 -3.79 -7.28 6.54
CA CYS A 262 -3.09 -8.41 5.95
C CYS A 262 -2.89 -8.21 4.44
N LEU A 263 -2.03 -9.05 3.85
CA LEU A 263 -1.94 -9.13 2.39
C LEU A 263 -3.31 -9.48 1.80
N PRO A 264 -3.70 -8.89 0.65
CA PRO A 264 -5.00 -9.10 0.03
C PRO A 264 -5.40 -10.57 -0.10
N GLU A 265 -4.48 -11.41 -0.53
CA GLU A 265 -4.70 -12.83 -0.79
C GLU A 265 -5.00 -13.57 0.52
N LYS A 266 -4.24 -13.28 1.58
CA LYS A 266 -4.43 -13.87 2.92
C LYS A 266 -5.75 -13.44 3.56
N ALA A 267 -6.17 -12.19 3.35
CA ALA A 267 -7.46 -11.70 3.85
C ALA A 267 -8.64 -12.45 3.20
N ILE A 268 -8.57 -12.68 1.89
CA ILE A 268 -9.58 -13.45 1.16
C ILE A 268 -9.60 -14.91 1.61
N GLU A 269 -8.44 -15.55 1.78
CA GLU A 269 -8.35 -16.93 2.28
C GLU A 269 -9.04 -17.13 3.63
N VAL A 270 -8.90 -16.18 4.57
CA VAL A 270 -9.60 -16.24 5.86
C VAL A 270 -11.10 -16.14 5.67
N LEU A 271 -11.58 -15.22 4.84
CA LEU A 271 -13.02 -15.07 4.56
C LEU A 271 -13.61 -16.33 3.90
N GLU A 272 -12.87 -16.95 2.99
CA GLU A 272 -13.24 -18.23 2.36
C GLU A 272 -13.24 -19.35 3.40
N ALA A 273 -12.21 -19.43 4.25
CA ALA A 273 -12.11 -20.43 5.30
C ALA A 273 -13.26 -20.33 6.33
N LEU A 274 -13.66 -19.11 6.70
CA LEU A 274 -14.83 -18.88 7.56
C LEU A 274 -16.09 -19.50 6.95
N LYS A 275 -16.28 -19.37 5.64
CA LYS A 275 -17.46 -19.90 4.95
C LYS A 275 -17.37 -21.42 4.68
N LEU A 276 -16.17 -21.96 4.50
CA LEU A 276 -15.97 -23.36 4.13
C LEU A 276 -15.86 -24.30 5.34
N PHE A 277 -15.06 -23.93 6.34
CA PHE A 277 -14.74 -24.82 7.47
C PHE A 277 -15.60 -24.55 8.70
N LEU A 278 -16.05 -23.30 8.86
CA LEU A 278 -16.59 -22.78 10.11
C LEU A 278 -18.08 -22.41 10.04
N ASP A 279 -18.75 -22.79 8.94
CA ASP A 279 -20.19 -22.67 8.74
C ASP A 279 -20.92 -23.76 9.58
N VAL A 280 -20.81 -23.63 10.90
CA VAL A 280 -21.27 -24.61 11.89
C VAL A 280 -22.28 -23.97 12.84
N ALA A 281 -23.39 -24.68 13.07
CA ALA A 281 -24.40 -24.27 14.03
C ALA A 281 -23.80 -24.12 15.44
N GLY A 282 -24.12 -23.01 16.11
CA GLY A 282 -23.52 -22.62 17.39
C GLY A 282 -22.38 -21.61 17.27
N CYS A 283 -21.86 -21.35 16.06
CA CYS A 283 -20.79 -20.38 15.82
C CYS A 283 -21.33 -19.03 15.31
N ILE A 284 -20.74 -17.94 15.81
CA ILE A 284 -20.96 -16.57 15.34
C ILE A 284 -19.59 -15.93 15.09
N PHE A 285 -19.45 -15.22 13.97
CA PHE A 285 -18.24 -14.51 13.58
C PHE A 285 -18.50 -13.01 13.58
N VAL A 286 -17.61 -12.23 14.19
CA VAL A 286 -17.65 -10.77 14.17
C VAL A 286 -16.36 -10.28 13.52
N LEU A 287 -16.46 -9.70 12.33
CA LEU A 287 -15.32 -9.33 11.49
C LEU A 287 -15.13 -7.81 11.48
N ALA A 288 -13.94 -7.29 11.76
CA ALA A 288 -13.61 -5.89 11.52
C ALA A 288 -12.97 -5.75 10.14
N LEU A 289 -13.61 -4.99 9.25
CA LEU A 289 -13.21 -4.86 7.85
C LEU A 289 -13.15 -3.39 7.44
N ASP A 290 -12.20 -3.07 6.57
CA ASP A 290 -12.22 -1.85 5.77
C ASP A 290 -12.76 -2.19 4.38
N SER A 291 -13.85 -1.54 3.98
CA SER A 291 -14.52 -1.82 2.72
C SER A 291 -13.61 -1.59 1.52
N GLU A 292 -12.80 -0.53 1.51
CA GLU A 292 -11.91 -0.22 0.39
C GLU A 292 -10.75 -1.24 0.32
N ALA A 293 -10.21 -1.65 1.47
CA ALA A 293 -9.15 -2.66 1.52
C ALA A 293 -9.62 -4.02 0.96
N ILE A 294 -10.81 -4.47 1.37
CA ILE A 294 -11.37 -5.75 0.91
C ILE A 294 -11.83 -5.67 -0.55
N GLU A 295 -12.40 -4.56 -1.00
CA GLU A 295 -12.74 -4.37 -2.42
C GLU A 295 -11.51 -4.47 -3.32
N ASN A 296 -10.41 -3.85 -2.92
CA ASN A 296 -9.14 -3.96 -3.61
C ASN A 296 -8.61 -5.39 -3.59
N ALA A 297 -8.80 -6.12 -2.48
CA ALA A 297 -8.37 -7.50 -2.37
C ALA A 297 -9.13 -8.46 -3.28
N VAL A 298 -10.47 -8.36 -3.31
CA VAL A 298 -11.29 -9.14 -4.24
C VAL A 298 -10.93 -8.82 -5.68
N ARG A 299 -10.74 -7.54 -6.01
CA ARG A 299 -10.40 -7.13 -7.39
C ARG A 299 -9.06 -7.71 -7.84
N ARG A 300 -8.05 -7.75 -6.96
CA ARG A 300 -6.74 -8.37 -7.26
C ARG A 300 -6.87 -9.88 -7.42
N ARG A 301 -7.55 -10.55 -6.49
CA ARG A 301 -7.66 -12.01 -6.43
C ARG A 301 -8.50 -12.61 -7.57
N TYR A 302 -9.50 -11.87 -8.05
CA TYR A 302 -10.44 -12.31 -9.09
C TYR A 302 -10.31 -11.49 -10.38
N GLN A 303 -9.23 -10.71 -10.54
CA GLN A 303 -8.95 -9.90 -11.74
C GLN A 303 -10.12 -9.00 -12.22
N GLY A 304 -11.01 -8.61 -11.30
CA GLY A 304 -12.19 -7.78 -11.59
C GLY A 304 -13.43 -8.53 -12.10
N GLU A 305 -13.40 -9.86 -12.21
CA GLU A 305 -14.55 -10.68 -12.64
C GLU A 305 -15.67 -10.74 -11.60
N VAL A 306 -15.31 -10.65 -10.31
CA VAL A 306 -16.25 -10.68 -9.19
C VAL A 306 -16.41 -9.28 -8.59
N LYS A 307 -17.66 -8.83 -8.45
CA LYS A 307 -17.94 -7.61 -7.70
C LYS A 307 -17.75 -7.85 -6.21
N ALA A 308 -16.82 -7.12 -5.60
CA ALA A 308 -16.50 -7.21 -4.18
C ALA A 308 -17.70 -7.08 -3.23
N ARG A 309 -18.67 -6.23 -3.57
CA ARG A 309 -19.91 -6.10 -2.79
C ARG A 309 -20.73 -7.39 -2.80
N GLU A 310 -20.93 -7.97 -3.98
CA GLU A 310 -21.65 -9.24 -4.14
C GLU A 310 -20.89 -10.41 -3.50
N TYR A 311 -19.57 -10.32 -3.40
CA TYR A 311 -18.74 -11.27 -2.67
C TYR A 311 -18.95 -11.18 -1.15
N LEU A 312 -18.85 -9.97 -0.59
CA LEU A 312 -19.03 -9.72 0.84
C LEU A 312 -20.44 -10.06 1.33
N GLU A 313 -21.48 -9.76 0.54
CA GLU A 313 -22.88 -10.08 0.88
C GLU A 313 -23.14 -11.58 1.12
N LYS A 314 -22.22 -12.46 0.71
CA LYS A 314 -22.38 -13.93 0.87
C LYS A 314 -21.64 -14.51 2.04
N ILE A 315 -20.66 -13.77 2.53
CA ILE A 315 -19.87 -14.12 3.70
C ILE A 315 -20.45 -13.41 4.91
N VAL A 316 -20.77 -12.13 4.78
CA VAL A 316 -21.32 -11.28 5.84
C VAL A 316 -22.84 -11.20 5.72
N GLN A 317 -23.56 -11.82 6.65
CA GLN A 317 -25.03 -11.78 6.67
C GLN A 317 -25.55 -10.48 7.30
N VAL A 318 -24.83 -9.92 8.27
CA VAL A 318 -25.22 -8.65 8.91
C VAL A 318 -24.10 -7.63 8.71
N PRO A 319 -24.20 -6.73 7.72
CA PRO A 319 -23.25 -5.64 7.56
C PRO A 319 -23.63 -4.46 8.45
N PHE A 320 -22.69 -4.01 9.29
CA PHE A 320 -22.82 -2.80 10.11
C PHE A 320 -21.70 -1.82 9.75
N VAL A 321 -22.06 -0.68 9.17
CA VAL A 321 -21.11 0.41 8.88
C VAL A 321 -21.05 1.34 10.08
N LEU A 322 -19.85 1.56 10.62
CA LEU A 322 -19.66 2.46 11.76
C LEU A 322 -20.11 3.88 11.38
N PRO A 323 -20.97 4.51 12.18
CA PRO A 323 -21.42 5.87 11.93
C PRO A 323 -20.27 6.86 12.13
N PRO A 324 -20.30 8.03 11.46
CA PRO A 324 -19.32 9.07 11.69
C PRO A 324 -19.40 9.57 13.13
N ILE A 325 -18.24 9.78 13.76
CA ILE A 325 -18.19 10.32 15.12
C ILE A 325 -18.48 11.82 15.07
N GLU A 326 -19.50 12.24 15.82
CA GLU A 326 -19.88 13.64 15.94
C GLU A 326 -18.88 14.46 16.75
N ALA A 327 -18.84 15.78 16.52
CA ALA A 327 -17.92 16.69 17.19
C ALA A 327 -18.11 16.74 18.72
N GLY A 328 -19.35 16.58 19.21
CA GLY A 328 -19.67 16.59 20.65
C GLY A 328 -19.00 15.42 21.39
N PRO A 329 -19.29 14.16 21.04
CA PRO A 329 -18.58 12.99 21.55
C PRO A 329 -17.06 13.07 21.36
N MET A 330 -16.58 13.55 20.20
CA MET A 330 -15.15 13.71 19.97
C MET A 330 -14.50 14.72 20.94
N ARG A 331 -15.17 15.83 21.24
CA ARG A 331 -14.70 16.80 22.24
C ARG A 331 -14.61 16.18 23.63
N ALA A 332 -15.64 15.45 24.05
CA ALA A 332 -15.64 14.73 25.33
C ALA A 332 -14.51 13.69 25.38
N TYR A 333 -14.28 12.98 24.27
CA TYR A 333 -13.17 12.05 24.13
C TYR A 333 -11.81 12.74 24.31
N VAL A 334 -11.55 13.85 23.60
CA VAL A 334 -10.31 14.63 23.75
C VAL A 334 -10.08 15.08 25.19
N GLN A 335 -11.12 15.59 25.85
CA GLN A 335 -11.07 16.00 27.26
C GLN A 335 -10.77 14.83 28.20
N SER A 336 -11.32 13.65 27.92
CA SER A 336 -11.04 12.44 28.69
C SER A 336 -9.60 11.94 28.56
N LEU A 337 -8.98 12.16 27.39
CA LEU A 337 -7.60 11.76 27.11
C LEU A 337 -6.61 12.72 27.79
N ALA A 338 -6.90 14.01 27.76
CA ALA A 338 -6.02 15.06 28.29
C ALA A 338 -6.81 16.02 29.20
N PRO A 339 -7.14 15.62 30.44
CA PRO A 339 -7.92 16.45 31.35
C PRO A 339 -7.21 17.76 31.77
N ALA A 340 -5.88 17.82 31.63
CA ALA A 340 -5.04 18.98 31.94
C ALA A 340 -4.40 19.57 30.69
N LEU A 341 -5.18 19.85 29.64
CA LEU A 341 -4.67 20.59 28.48
C LEU A 341 -4.15 21.98 28.93
N PRO A 342 -3.08 22.52 28.28
CA PRO A 342 -2.58 23.87 28.57
C PRO A 342 -3.64 24.96 28.42
N ASP A 343 -4.63 24.75 27.53
CA ASP A 343 -5.86 25.53 27.45
C ASP A 343 -7.04 24.58 27.13
N PRO A 344 -8.15 24.60 27.90
CA PRO A 344 -9.30 23.75 27.65
C PRO A 344 -9.94 23.93 26.26
N ARG A 345 -9.81 25.12 25.65
CA ARG A 345 -10.33 25.43 24.31
C ARG A 345 -9.61 24.63 23.22
N CYS A 346 -8.40 24.11 23.46
CA CYS A 346 -7.70 23.24 22.52
C CYS A 346 -8.48 21.95 22.23
N ALA A 347 -9.33 21.48 23.15
CA ALA A 347 -10.17 20.31 22.91
C ALA A 347 -11.12 20.53 21.72
N GLU A 348 -11.63 21.76 21.56
CA GLU A 348 -12.49 22.12 20.44
C GLU A 348 -11.72 22.11 19.11
N VAL A 349 -10.51 22.66 19.13
CA VAL A 349 -9.64 22.70 17.95
C VAL A 349 -9.35 21.29 17.43
N PHE A 350 -9.03 20.33 18.31
CA PHE A 350 -8.75 18.96 17.90
C PHE A 350 -10.01 18.19 17.50
N ALA A 351 -11.13 18.41 18.18
CA ALA A 351 -12.40 17.79 17.81
C ALA A 351 -12.89 18.23 16.41
N VAL A 352 -12.70 19.50 16.06
CA VAL A 352 -13.07 20.05 14.75
C VAL A 352 -12.00 19.76 13.69
N GLY A 353 -10.72 19.93 14.04
CA GLY A 353 -9.60 19.96 13.10
C GLY A 353 -9.05 18.59 12.68
N LEU A 354 -9.23 17.54 13.49
CA LEU A 354 -8.70 16.20 13.22
C LEU A 354 -9.76 15.20 12.74
N GLY A 355 -11.02 15.65 12.64
CA GLY A 355 -12.13 14.84 12.15
C GLY A 355 -12.50 13.66 13.07
N ALA A 356 -13.27 12.72 12.53
CA ALA A 356 -13.83 11.56 13.23
C ALA A 356 -12.85 10.39 13.42
N ASN A 357 -11.53 10.65 13.59
CA ASN A 357 -10.53 9.59 13.74
C ASN A 357 -9.86 9.62 15.14
N PRO A 358 -10.37 8.84 16.12
CA PRO A 358 -9.85 8.76 17.47
C PRO A 358 -8.35 8.46 17.59
N ARG A 359 -7.80 7.63 16.68
CA ARG A 359 -6.38 7.28 16.67
C ARG A 359 -5.52 8.47 16.24
N GLN A 360 -5.92 9.17 15.19
CA GLN A 360 -5.24 10.41 14.77
C GLN A 360 -5.31 11.46 15.88
N VAL A 361 -6.44 11.59 16.56
CA VAL A 361 -6.58 12.49 17.73
C VAL A 361 -5.54 12.17 18.81
N LYS A 362 -5.40 10.92 19.24
CA LYS A 362 -4.37 10.52 20.22
C LYS A 362 -2.96 10.87 19.74
N ARG A 363 -2.61 10.54 18.50
CA ARG A 363 -1.28 10.80 17.92
C ARG A 363 -0.96 12.29 17.88
N ILE A 364 -1.92 13.11 17.45
CA ILE A 364 -1.71 14.56 17.32
C ILE A 364 -1.74 15.25 18.68
N LEU A 365 -2.56 14.79 19.62
CA LEU A 365 -2.51 15.25 21.02
C LEU A 365 -1.14 14.99 21.63
N ASN A 366 -0.52 13.83 21.39
CA ASN A 366 0.84 13.56 21.87
C ASN A 366 1.87 14.55 21.33
N ILE A 367 1.79 14.87 20.03
CA ILE A 367 2.66 15.89 19.40
C ILE A 367 2.41 17.24 20.06
N PHE A 368 1.15 17.67 20.18
CA PHE A 368 0.80 18.93 20.80
C PHE A 368 1.27 19.04 22.26
N LEU A 369 1.09 17.98 23.07
CA LEU A 369 1.53 17.94 24.46
C LEU A 369 3.05 18.00 24.57
N LEU A 370 3.77 17.31 23.68
CA LEU A 370 5.23 17.41 23.60
C LEU A 370 5.68 18.84 23.26
N LEU A 371 5.07 19.46 22.25
CA LEU A 371 5.40 20.83 21.84
C LEU A 371 5.05 21.84 22.95
N SER A 372 3.94 21.65 23.65
CA SER A 372 3.54 22.50 24.78
C SER A 372 4.56 22.43 25.92
N ARG A 373 5.02 21.23 26.27
CA ARG A 373 6.11 21.05 27.25
C ARG A 373 7.41 21.69 26.80
N LEU A 374 7.72 21.65 25.50
CA LEU A 374 8.91 22.30 24.94
C LEU A 374 8.83 23.82 25.05
N VAL A 375 7.65 24.41 24.82
CA VAL A 375 7.38 25.85 25.01
C VAL A 375 7.60 26.24 26.48
N GLU A 376 7.10 25.46 27.43
CA GLU A 376 7.31 25.77 28.85
C GLU A 376 8.77 25.69 29.30
N ARG A 377 9.55 24.79 28.71
CA ARG A 377 10.98 24.63 29.01
C ARG A 377 11.88 25.67 28.33
N ARG A 378 11.33 26.51 27.46
CA ARG A 378 12.04 27.57 26.73
C ARG A 378 11.49 28.94 27.11
N PRO A 379 12.14 29.67 28.05
CA PRO A 379 11.67 30.97 28.51
C PRO A 379 11.38 31.96 27.38
N GLU A 380 12.13 31.91 26.29
CA GLU A 380 11.97 32.74 25.10
C GLU A 380 10.69 32.46 24.29
N LEU A 381 10.11 31.27 24.42
CA LEU A 381 8.84 30.91 23.77
C LEU A 381 7.63 31.10 24.68
N LYS A 382 7.86 31.17 25.99
CA LYS A 382 6.82 31.30 27.01
C LYS A 382 6.14 32.68 26.88
N GLY A 383 4.82 32.68 26.68
CA GLY A 383 4.03 33.89 26.44
C GLY A 383 4.00 34.36 24.97
N ALA A 384 5.00 33.99 24.16
CA ALA A 384 4.99 34.23 22.71
C ALA A 384 4.09 33.22 21.96
N ILE A 385 4.04 31.98 22.45
CA ILE A 385 3.21 30.92 21.89
C ILE A 385 1.90 30.78 22.69
N GLN A 386 0.78 30.99 22.02
CA GLN A 386 -0.56 30.77 22.55
C GLN A 386 -0.99 29.33 22.29
N PRO A 387 -1.42 28.56 23.33
CA PRO A 387 -1.77 27.15 23.19
C PRO A 387 -2.80 26.87 22.09
N VAL A 388 -3.84 27.70 21.97
CA VAL A 388 -4.92 27.50 20.99
C VAL A 388 -4.43 27.70 19.56
N ARG A 389 -3.57 28.69 19.29
CA ARG A 389 -2.92 28.87 17.97
C ARG A 389 -1.99 27.72 17.64
N LEU A 390 -1.22 27.24 18.62
CA LEU A 390 -0.37 26.07 18.45
C LEU A 390 -1.21 24.83 18.10
N ALA A 391 -2.33 24.59 18.80
CA ALA A 391 -3.25 23.51 18.49
C ALA A 391 -3.80 23.61 17.05
N LYS A 392 -4.18 24.81 16.60
CA LYS A 392 -4.67 25.04 15.22
C LYS A 392 -3.57 24.74 14.19
N ILE A 393 -2.33 25.19 14.43
CA ILE A 393 -1.19 24.93 13.52
C ILE A 393 -0.85 23.44 13.47
N VAL A 394 -0.86 22.75 14.61
CA VAL A 394 -0.65 21.30 14.68
C VAL A 394 -1.77 20.54 13.94
N ALA A 395 -3.02 20.98 14.06
CA ALA A 395 -4.14 20.42 13.30
C ALA A 395 -3.98 20.69 11.79
N ILE A 396 -3.57 21.89 11.38
CA ILE A 396 -3.29 22.26 9.99
C ILE A 396 -2.15 21.42 9.42
N GLN A 397 -1.05 21.23 10.18
CA GLN A 397 0.08 20.40 9.78
C GLN A 397 -0.33 18.97 9.45
N HIS A 398 -1.28 18.42 10.21
CA HIS A 398 -1.77 17.06 10.01
C HIS A 398 -2.80 16.96 8.89
N ALA A 399 -3.82 17.82 8.91
CA ALA A 399 -4.99 17.70 8.02
C ALA A 399 -4.83 18.43 6.67
N TYR A 400 -3.95 19.43 6.59
CA TYR A 400 -3.77 20.29 5.41
C TYR A 400 -2.29 20.50 5.11
N ARG A 401 -1.60 19.40 4.75
CA ARG A 401 -0.15 19.41 4.49
C ARG A 401 0.28 20.46 3.47
N GLU A 402 -0.46 20.59 2.37
CA GLU A 402 -0.18 21.60 1.33
C GLU A 402 -0.26 23.04 1.86
N LEU A 403 -1.29 23.35 2.65
CA LEU A 403 -1.40 24.65 3.31
C LEU A 403 -0.26 24.87 4.30
N TYR A 404 0.07 23.86 5.09
CA TYR A 404 1.17 23.94 6.05
C TYR A 404 2.51 24.17 5.35
N ASP A 405 2.76 23.55 4.20
CA ASP A 405 3.97 23.75 3.41
C ASP A 405 4.06 25.19 2.85
N LEU A 406 2.94 25.77 2.42
CA LEU A 406 2.88 27.19 2.06
C LEU A 406 3.16 28.11 3.26
N VAL A 407 2.57 27.80 4.41
CA VAL A 407 2.72 28.58 5.65
C VAL A 407 4.15 28.50 6.20
N LYS A 408 4.88 27.40 5.97
CA LYS A 408 6.32 27.32 6.31
C LYS A 408 7.14 28.38 5.57
N LEU A 409 6.84 28.59 4.29
CA LEU A 409 7.52 29.55 3.44
C LEU A 409 7.03 30.97 3.73
N THR A 410 5.73 31.14 3.96
CA THR A 410 5.10 32.44 4.17
C THR A 410 4.12 32.36 5.35
N PRO A 411 4.58 32.56 6.59
CA PRO A 411 3.73 32.45 7.79
C PRO A 411 2.52 33.41 7.80
N GLY A 412 2.62 34.55 7.11
CA GLY A 412 1.55 35.55 6.99
C GLY A 412 0.26 35.00 6.36
N TYR A 413 0.34 33.93 5.57
CA TYR A 413 -0.83 33.29 4.96
C TYR A 413 -1.86 32.78 5.96
N LEU A 414 -1.48 32.44 7.19
CA LEU A 414 -2.45 32.12 8.24
C LEU A 414 -3.30 33.34 8.63
N SER A 415 -2.69 34.53 8.68
CA SER A 415 -3.42 35.77 8.99
C SER A 415 -4.36 36.15 7.85
N ASP A 416 -3.90 36.05 6.61
CA ASP A 416 -4.70 36.37 5.42
C ASP A 416 -5.93 35.46 5.31
N LEU A 417 -5.73 34.16 5.55
CA LEU A 417 -6.80 33.18 5.47
C LEU A 417 -7.81 33.30 6.62
N ASP A 418 -7.35 33.55 7.86
CA ASP A 418 -8.25 33.80 8.99
C ASP A 418 -9.08 35.08 8.80
N ALA A 419 -8.46 36.15 8.28
CA ALA A 419 -9.16 37.39 7.96
C ALA A 419 -10.28 37.14 6.93
N HIS A 420 -9.97 36.42 5.85
CA HIS A 420 -10.93 36.05 4.83
C HIS A 420 -12.11 35.24 5.37
N PHE A 421 -11.85 34.21 6.18
CA PHE A 421 -12.91 33.40 6.78
C PHE A 421 -13.80 34.22 7.74
N ARG A 422 -13.20 35.12 8.52
CA ARG A 422 -13.96 36.01 9.42
C ARG A 422 -14.81 37.00 8.64
N GLU A 423 -14.31 37.53 7.53
CA GLU A 423 -15.06 38.41 6.62
C GLU A 423 -16.21 37.67 5.95
N ASN A 424 -16.00 36.45 5.44
CA ASN A 424 -17.06 35.62 4.84
C ASN A 424 -18.19 35.33 5.85
N LYS A 425 -17.85 34.99 7.10
CA LYS A 425 -18.83 34.79 8.18
C LYS A 425 -19.60 36.06 8.55
N ARG A 426 -18.98 37.24 8.41
CA ARG A 426 -19.63 38.56 8.64
C ARG A 426 -20.52 38.96 7.45
N GLY A 427 -20.05 38.78 6.22
CA GLY A 427 -20.79 39.09 4.99
C GLY A 427 -22.00 38.18 4.74
N GLY A 428 -22.03 36.97 5.31
CA GLY A 428 -23.23 36.12 5.34
C GLY A 428 -24.34 36.61 6.27
N ARG A 429 -24.11 37.63 7.11
CA ARG A 429 -25.10 38.21 8.04
C ARG A 429 -25.59 39.61 7.66
N LEU A 430 -24.92 40.30 6.75
CA LEU A 430 -25.28 41.62 6.25
C LEU A 430 -25.02 41.63 4.75
N GLY A 431 -26.07 41.47 3.95
CA GLY A 431 -26.00 41.76 2.53
C GLY A 431 -25.93 43.28 2.38
N GLU A 432 -24.75 43.82 2.11
CA GLU A 432 -24.61 45.17 1.56
C GLU A 432 -23.24 45.36 0.89
N GLU A 433 -23.30 46.08 -0.22
CA GLU A 433 -22.27 46.34 -1.22
C GLU A 433 -21.21 47.33 -0.73
N GLY A 434 -19.97 47.22 -1.24
CA GLY A 434 -19.11 48.40 -1.40
C GLY A 434 -17.71 48.40 -0.78
N ALA A 435 -17.29 47.39 -0.01
CA ALA A 435 -15.90 47.28 0.42
C ALA A 435 -15.12 46.32 -0.51
N THR A 436 -14.11 46.84 -1.22
CA THR A 436 -13.14 46.03 -1.98
C THR A 436 -12.51 45.00 -1.03
N ARG A 437 -12.92 43.74 -1.15
CA ARG A 437 -12.34 42.63 -0.39
C ARG A 437 -10.84 42.58 -0.69
N PRO A 438 -9.96 42.56 0.33
CA PRO A 438 -8.55 42.32 0.07
C PRO A 438 -8.41 41.00 -0.70
N ALA A 439 -7.78 41.05 -1.87
CA ALA A 439 -7.63 39.88 -2.71
C ALA A 439 -6.74 38.87 -1.98
N LEU A 440 -7.30 37.67 -1.72
CA LEU A 440 -6.53 36.57 -1.16
C LEU A 440 -5.42 36.20 -2.17
N PRO A 441 -4.17 35.96 -1.72
CA PRO A 441 -3.12 35.46 -2.61
C PRO A 441 -3.57 34.23 -3.40
N GLU A 442 -3.18 34.14 -4.67
CA GLU A 442 -3.57 33.04 -5.57
C GLU A 442 -3.22 31.66 -5.00
N ALA A 443 -2.07 31.56 -4.32
CA ALA A 443 -1.62 30.34 -3.65
C ALA A 443 -2.59 29.81 -2.58
N LEU A 444 -3.49 30.66 -2.07
CA LEU A 444 -4.49 30.31 -1.05
C LEU A 444 -5.88 30.07 -1.64
N ALA A 445 -6.08 30.25 -2.95
CA ALA A 445 -7.39 30.19 -3.59
C ALA A 445 -8.08 28.83 -3.39
N SER A 446 -7.33 27.72 -3.45
CA SER A 446 -7.86 26.36 -3.22
C SER A 446 -8.32 26.09 -1.79
N PHE A 447 -7.84 26.88 -0.82
CA PHE A 447 -8.19 26.76 0.60
C PHE A 447 -9.32 27.71 1.02
N ALA A 448 -9.50 28.81 0.29
CA ALA A 448 -10.50 29.85 0.59
C ALA A 448 -11.95 29.33 0.63
N SER A 449 -12.26 28.29 -0.15
CA SER A 449 -13.60 27.70 -0.26
C SER A 449 -13.82 26.46 0.62
N ARG A 450 -12.85 26.10 1.48
CA ARG A 450 -12.89 24.88 2.30
C ARG A 450 -13.65 25.12 3.61
N SER A 451 -14.88 24.62 3.69
CA SER A 451 -15.77 24.79 4.86
C SER A 451 -15.31 24.05 6.12
N ASP A 452 -14.54 22.97 5.97
CA ASP A 452 -13.86 22.27 7.05
C ASP A 452 -12.71 23.11 7.64
N LEU A 453 -11.93 23.75 6.78
CA LEU A 453 -10.85 24.64 7.18
C LEU A 453 -11.37 25.93 7.81
N GLU A 454 -12.42 26.54 7.23
CA GLU A 454 -13.11 27.68 7.82
C GLU A 454 -13.58 27.36 9.24
N ARG A 455 -14.21 26.20 9.45
CA ARG A 455 -14.63 25.75 10.79
C ARG A 455 -13.45 25.62 11.75
N LEU A 456 -12.30 25.08 11.32
CA LEU A 456 -11.11 24.98 12.16
C LEU A 456 -10.58 26.36 12.59
N PHE A 457 -10.52 27.32 11.67
CA PHE A 457 -10.06 28.67 11.98
C PHE A 457 -11.02 29.39 12.95
N LEU A 458 -12.33 29.17 12.79
CA LEU A 458 -13.38 29.88 13.51
C LEU A 458 -13.96 29.15 14.73
N CYS A 459 -13.53 27.91 15.03
CA CYS A 459 -14.05 27.12 16.14
C CYS A 459 -13.80 27.75 17.53
N VAL A 460 -12.71 28.52 17.65
CA VAL A 460 -12.42 29.37 18.82
C VAL A 460 -12.19 30.79 18.31
N ALA A 461 -13.12 31.68 18.64
CA ALA A 461 -13.26 33.00 18.01
C ALA A 461 -12.48 34.13 18.71
N ASP A 462 -11.99 33.89 19.93
CA ASP A 462 -11.24 34.83 20.76
C ASP A 462 -10.01 35.41 20.04
N GLU A 463 -9.60 36.62 20.40
CA GLU A 463 -8.48 37.33 19.75
C GLU A 463 -7.14 36.60 19.93
N ASP A 464 -6.91 36.00 21.10
CA ASP A 464 -5.71 35.22 21.42
C ASP A 464 -5.63 33.89 20.65
N ALA A 465 -6.75 33.43 20.10
CA ALA A 465 -6.86 32.26 19.22
C ALA A 465 -6.87 32.60 17.73
N ALA A 466 -7.03 33.87 17.35
CA ALA A 466 -7.09 34.35 15.97
C ALA A 466 -5.69 34.52 15.37
N PHE A 467 -5.51 34.17 14.10
CA PHE A 467 -4.32 34.54 13.32
C PHE A 467 -4.48 35.90 12.62
N ALA A 468 -5.71 36.35 12.38
CA ALA A 468 -6.00 37.62 11.74
C ALA A 468 -5.30 38.79 12.47
N GLY A 469 -4.56 39.61 11.72
CA GLY A 469 -3.81 40.74 12.25
C GLY A 469 -2.46 40.39 12.88
N GLN A 470 -2.08 39.10 12.92
CA GLN A 470 -0.75 38.69 13.35
C GLN A 470 0.28 38.91 12.25
N LYS A 471 1.40 39.56 12.59
CA LYS A 471 2.51 39.75 11.66
C LYS A 471 3.29 38.44 11.44
N PRO A 472 3.93 38.23 10.28
CA PRO A 472 4.70 37.02 10.01
C PRO A 472 5.75 36.71 11.09
N GLU A 473 6.40 37.73 11.67
CA GLU A 473 7.41 37.58 12.73
C GLU A 473 6.83 36.95 14.00
N ALA A 474 5.57 37.26 14.34
CA ALA A 474 4.89 36.70 15.49
C ALA A 474 4.48 35.22 15.26
N LEU A 475 4.34 34.80 14.01
CA LEU A 475 3.97 33.43 13.64
C LEU A 475 5.17 32.50 13.42
N ARG A 476 6.34 33.05 13.07
CA ARG A 476 7.61 32.29 12.87
C ARG A 476 7.98 31.34 14.02
N PRO A 477 7.82 31.70 15.31
CA PRO A 477 8.11 30.79 16.41
C PRO A 477 7.25 29.52 16.39
N TYR A 478 5.97 29.63 16.02
CA TYR A 478 5.08 28.47 15.91
C TYR A 478 5.57 27.53 14.82
N ILE A 479 5.90 28.06 13.64
CA ILE A 479 6.40 27.29 12.49
C ILE A 479 7.73 26.63 12.81
N THR A 480 8.63 27.36 13.48
CA THR A 480 9.93 26.82 13.90
C THR A 480 9.76 25.64 14.86
N LEU A 481 8.80 25.75 15.77
CA LEU A 481 8.49 24.73 16.77
C LEU A 481 7.85 23.48 16.14
N THR A 482 6.99 23.67 15.14
CA THR A 482 6.21 22.58 14.53
C THR A 482 6.87 22.00 13.27
N ARG A 483 7.94 22.62 12.73
CA ARG A 483 8.66 22.04 11.59
C ARG A 483 9.33 20.74 12.01
N GLN A 484 9.18 19.70 11.19
CA GLN A 484 10.05 18.54 11.28
C GLN A 484 11.45 18.95 10.78
N ALA A 485 12.51 18.36 11.35
CA ALA A 485 13.81 18.40 10.68
C ALA A 485 13.58 17.81 9.29
N ALA A 486 13.82 18.60 8.25
CA ALA A 486 13.72 18.11 6.90
C ALA A 486 14.68 16.92 6.78
N PRO A 487 14.23 15.71 6.40
CA PRO A 487 15.08 14.92 5.53
C PRO A 487 15.46 15.86 4.38
N VAL A 488 16.73 15.91 4.02
CA VAL A 488 17.17 16.69 2.86
C VAL A 488 16.58 15.98 1.63
N GLU A 489 15.32 16.23 1.29
CA GLU A 489 14.62 15.62 0.16
C GLU A 489 13.37 16.42 -0.25
N ALA A 490 13.18 16.49 -1.57
CA ALA A 490 12.31 17.39 -2.34
C ALA A 490 10.79 17.13 -2.19
N PRO A 491 9.90 18.13 -2.40
CA PRO A 491 8.50 17.87 -2.66
C PRO A 491 8.20 17.94 -4.17
N ALA A 492 7.60 16.87 -4.71
CA ALA A 492 6.74 16.97 -5.89
C ALA A 492 5.42 16.23 -5.59
N VAL A 493 4.32 16.89 -5.92
CA VAL A 493 2.93 16.49 -5.67
C VAL A 493 2.59 15.20 -6.43
N HIS A 494 2.17 14.15 -5.72
CA HIS A 494 1.70 12.91 -6.36
C HIS A 494 0.30 13.10 -6.96
N VAL A 495 0.25 13.40 -8.25
CA VAL A 495 -0.88 13.02 -9.12
C VAL A 495 -0.89 11.48 -9.17
N ALA A 496 -2.04 10.85 -8.90
CA ALA A 496 -2.19 9.40 -8.88
C ALA A 496 -1.48 8.73 -10.07
N ARG A 497 -0.55 7.81 -9.78
CA ARG A 497 0.26 7.06 -10.75
C ARG A 497 -0.61 5.95 -11.36
N LEU A 498 -0.69 5.88 -12.69
CA LEU A 498 -1.34 4.74 -13.36
C LEU A 498 -0.47 3.49 -13.23
N ALA A 499 -1.06 2.29 -13.25
CA ALA A 499 -0.33 1.04 -13.00
C ALA A 499 0.84 0.77 -13.97
N PHE A 500 0.75 1.29 -15.21
CA PHE A 500 1.78 1.19 -16.24
C PHE A 500 2.75 2.38 -16.27
N GLU A 501 2.51 3.42 -15.46
CA GLU A 501 3.37 4.60 -15.42
C GLU A 501 4.65 4.26 -14.64
N PRO A 502 5.85 4.59 -15.16
CA PRO A 502 7.09 4.37 -14.44
C PRO A 502 7.14 5.09 -13.09
N GLU A 503 7.82 4.48 -12.11
CA GLU A 503 8.08 5.13 -10.83
C GLU A 503 9.04 6.28 -11.07
N MET A 504 8.77 7.46 -10.51
CA MET A 504 9.57 8.66 -10.72
C MET A 504 10.20 9.11 -9.42
N VAL A 505 11.45 9.56 -9.45
CA VAL A 505 12.15 10.23 -8.35
C VAL A 505 12.51 11.65 -8.75
N ALA A 506 12.49 12.57 -7.79
CA ALA A 506 12.74 13.97 -8.01
C ALA A 506 14.24 14.28 -8.01
N VAL A 507 14.71 15.01 -9.03
CA VAL A 507 16.04 15.58 -9.10
C VAL A 507 15.93 17.10 -8.92
N LEU A 508 16.52 17.61 -7.85
CA LEU A 508 16.43 19.01 -7.49
C LEU A 508 17.12 19.92 -8.52
N SER A 509 16.56 21.11 -8.73
CA SER A 509 17.21 22.17 -9.51
C SER A 509 18.53 22.59 -8.87
N GLY A 510 19.51 22.96 -9.69
CA GLY A 510 20.78 23.50 -9.20
C GLY A 510 21.99 23.07 -10.02
N PRO A 511 23.18 23.59 -9.67
CA PRO A 511 24.44 23.19 -10.28
C PRO A 511 24.81 21.75 -9.89
N PHE A 512 25.58 21.08 -10.74
CA PHE A 512 26.29 19.84 -10.42
C PHE A 512 27.60 19.75 -11.21
N LEU A 513 28.53 18.95 -10.71
CA LEU A 513 29.81 18.69 -11.38
C LEU A 513 29.64 17.58 -12.44
N MET A 514 29.65 17.98 -13.72
CA MET A 514 29.59 17.09 -14.87
C MET A 514 30.98 16.74 -15.38
N GLY A 515 31.23 15.46 -15.67
CA GLY A 515 32.52 14.93 -16.09
C GLY A 515 33.45 14.53 -14.94
N THR A 516 34.66 14.13 -15.30
CA THR A 516 35.63 13.59 -14.34
C THR A 516 36.85 14.50 -14.25
N ASP A 517 37.29 14.74 -13.02
CA ASP A 517 38.46 15.57 -12.77
C ASP A 517 39.75 14.84 -13.17
N PRO A 518 40.71 15.50 -13.85
CA PRO A 518 41.96 14.86 -14.26
C PRO A 518 42.80 14.27 -13.12
N GLU A 519 42.74 14.81 -11.90
CA GLU A 519 43.39 14.21 -10.71
C GLU A 519 42.67 12.94 -10.27
N GLN A 520 41.33 12.94 -10.27
CA GLN A 520 40.55 11.72 -10.03
C GLN A 520 40.88 10.62 -11.05
N VAL A 521 41.06 10.97 -12.32
CA VAL A 521 41.48 10.00 -13.36
C VAL A 521 42.85 9.42 -13.07
N ARG A 522 43.85 10.27 -12.72
CA ARG A 522 45.18 9.79 -12.34
C ARG A 522 45.13 8.87 -11.13
N ALA A 523 44.30 9.19 -10.15
CA ALA A 523 44.09 8.34 -8.97
C ALA A 523 43.46 6.99 -9.33
N LEU A 524 42.46 6.96 -10.21
CA LEU A 524 41.78 5.74 -10.66
C LEU A 524 42.69 4.83 -11.47
N VAL A 525 43.38 5.39 -12.47
CA VAL A 525 44.33 4.65 -13.31
C VAL A 525 45.39 3.97 -12.45
N LYS A 526 45.87 4.65 -11.41
CA LYS A 526 46.81 4.08 -10.45
C LYS A 526 46.17 3.06 -9.51
N ARG A 527 44.98 3.34 -8.96
CA ARG A 527 44.31 2.49 -7.97
C ARG A 527 43.93 1.12 -8.51
N TYR A 528 43.53 1.06 -9.78
CA TYR A 528 43.03 -0.17 -10.42
C TYR A 528 43.95 -0.71 -11.51
N ASP A 529 45.16 -0.16 -11.64
CA ASP A 529 46.16 -0.55 -12.65
C ASP A 529 45.63 -0.53 -14.10
N TRP A 530 44.84 0.50 -14.42
CA TRP A 530 44.19 0.64 -15.74
C TRP A 530 45.03 1.39 -16.76
N ALA A 531 46.33 1.61 -16.55
CA ALA A 531 47.12 2.49 -17.41
C ALA A 531 47.03 2.11 -18.90
N LYS A 532 47.20 0.82 -19.20
CA LYS A 532 47.11 0.29 -20.55
C LYS A 532 45.68 0.31 -21.10
N GLU A 533 44.72 -0.23 -20.36
CA GLU A 533 43.32 -0.33 -20.81
C GLU A 533 42.66 1.03 -20.98
N ALA A 534 42.96 1.99 -20.11
CA ALA A 534 42.43 3.35 -20.17
C ALA A 534 42.91 4.11 -21.41
N GLU A 535 44.19 3.91 -21.81
CA GLU A 535 44.77 4.50 -23.01
C GLU A 535 44.22 3.84 -24.28
N GLU A 536 44.24 2.50 -24.35
CA GLU A 536 43.76 1.74 -25.50
C GLU A 536 42.27 2.00 -25.78
N ASN A 537 41.44 2.07 -24.73
CA ASN A 537 40.00 2.27 -24.85
C ASN A 537 39.55 3.73 -24.77
N ARG A 538 40.46 4.66 -24.44
CA ARG A 538 40.19 6.09 -24.29
C ARG A 538 39.02 6.41 -23.35
N TRP A 539 38.93 5.68 -22.23
CA TRP A 539 37.77 5.75 -21.33
C TRP A 539 37.52 7.15 -20.76
N PHE A 540 38.59 7.85 -20.39
CA PHE A 540 38.51 9.13 -19.69
C PHE A 540 38.57 10.35 -20.61
N GLU A 541 39.00 10.21 -21.87
CA GLU A 541 39.16 11.34 -22.81
C GLU A 541 37.84 12.06 -23.11
N ARG A 542 36.72 11.34 -23.03
CA ARG A 542 35.41 11.78 -23.52
C ARG A 542 34.55 12.46 -22.46
N GLU A 543 34.94 12.32 -21.20
CA GLU A 543 34.25 12.81 -19.99
C GLU A 543 35.03 13.94 -19.29
N GLN A 544 36.10 14.45 -19.92
CA GLN A 544 36.90 15.58 -19.44
C GLN A 544 36.70 16.82 -20.32
N PRO A 545 36.86 18.04 -19.76
CA PRO A 545 37.13 18.33 -18.36
C PRO A 545 35.87 18.23 -17.48
N GLN A 546 36.05 18.08 -16.17
CA GLN A 546 34.96 18.32 -15.22
C GLN A 546 34.60 19.82 -15.23
N HIS A 547 33.30 20.13 -15.22
CA HIS A 547 32.78 21.49 -15.26
C HIS A 547 31.39 21.53 -14.60
N GLU A 548 30.96 22.72 -14.18
CA GLU A 548 29.65 22.91 -13.58
C GLU A 548 28.56 23.04 -14.67
N VAL A 549 27.44 22.33 -14.48
CA VAL A 549 26.23 22.47 -15.30
C VAL A 549 25.06 22.74 -14.37
N THR A 550 24.27 23.78 -14.65
CA THR A 550 23.05 24.07 -13.89
C THR A 550 21.83 23.54 -14.63
N LEU A 551 21.05 22.69 -13.96
CA LEU A 551 19.81 22.12 -14.50
C LEU A 551 18.60 22.57 -13.68
N GLY A 552 17.45 22.71 -14.34
CA GLY A 552 16.16 22.85 -13.68
C GLY A 552 15.80 21.62 -12.85
N ALA A 553 14.71 21.72 -12.07
CA ALA A 553 14.16 20.55 -11.39
C ALA A 553 13.43 19.68 -12.41
N PHE A 554 13.66 18.38 -12.34
CA PHE A 554 12.99 17.37 -13.18
C PHE A 554 12.80 16.10 -12.37
N GLU A 555 12.08 15.14 -12.94
CA GLU A 555 11.98 13.80 -12.37
C GLU A 555 12.56 12.80 -13.35
N ILE A 556 13.15 11.73 -12.83
CA ILE A 556 13.69 10.63 -13.62
C ILE A 556 13.09 9.32 -13.14
N GLY A 557 12.96 8.33 -14.03
CA GLY A 557 12.51 7.00 -13.65
C GLY A 557 13.36 6.45 -12.51
N ARG A 558 12.75 5.85 -11.49
CA ARG A 558 13.48 5.20 -10.40
C ARG A 558 14.26 3.99 -10.90
N TYR A 559 13.69 3.27 -11.85
CA TYR A 559 14.28 2.13 -12.55
C TYR A 559 14.36 2.43 -14.06
N PRO A 560 15.15 1.68 -14.84
CA PRO A 560 14.95 1.59 -16.28
C PRO A 560 13.51 1.16 -16.58
N VAL A 561 12.99 1.46 -17.77
CA VAL A 561 11.64 1.02 -18.16
C VAL A 561 11.56 -0.49 -18.07
N LEU A 562 10.57 -1.02 -17.37
CA LEU A 562 10.42 -2.45 -17.13
C LEU A 562 9.70 -3.13 -18.30
N ASN A 563 9.91 -4.42 -18.48
CA ASN A 563 9.19 -5.17 -19.50
C ASN A 563 7.66 -5.13 -19.30
N VAL A 564 7.16 -5.16 -18.06
CA VAL A 564 5.71 -4.99 -17.79
C VAL A 564 5.17 -3.63 -18.21
N GLU A 565 5.95 -2.57 -18.05
CA GLU A 565 5.56 -1.22 -18.45
C GLU A 565 5.57 -1.11 -19.99
N TYR A 566 6.58 -1.69 -20.63
CA TYR A 566 6.70 -1.74 -22.09
C TYR A 566 5.67 -2.66 -22.75
N ALA A 567 5.26 -3.75 -22.10
CA ALA A 567 4.23 -4.67 -22.62
C ALA A 567 2.88 -3.97 -22.80
N GLU A 568 2.55 -3.03 -21.91
CA GLU A 568 1.36 -2.20 -22.07
C GLU A 568 1.43 -1.28 -23.28
N PHE A 569 2.62 -0.75 -23.61
CA PHE A 569 2.84 -0.03 -24.86
C PHE A 569 2.66 -0.93 -26.08
N VAL A 570 3.29 -2.10 -26.10
CA VAL A 570 3.16 -3.10 -27.18
C VAL A 570 1.69 -3.45 -27.43
N ARG A 571 0.94 -3.72 -26.35
CA ARG A 571 -0.48 -4.06 -26.41
C ARG A 571 -1.35 -2.89 -26.86
N ALA A 572 -1.14 -1.71 -26.30
CA ALA A 572 -2.02 -0.55 -26.49
C ALA A 572 -1.73 0.25 -27.77
N ALA A 573 -0.51 0.19 -28.29
CA ALA A 573 -0.09 0.88 -29.52
C ALA A 573 0.09 -0.08 -30.71
N SER A 574 -0.11 -1.39 -30.52
CA SER A 574 0.20 -2.42 -31.52
C SER A 574 1.65 -2.30 -32.04
N ALA A 575 2.56 -1.93 -31.16
CA ALA A 575 3.98 -1.80 -31.49
C ALA A 575 4.66 -3.17 -31.61
N GLY A 576 5.82 -3.23 -32.25
CA GLY A 576 6.60 -4.46 -32.32
C GLY A 576 7.09 -4.89 -30.94
N ALA A 577 6.82 -6.14 -30.58
CA ALA A 577 7.38 -6.73 -29.36
C ALA A 577 8.90 -6.91 -29.50
N PRO A 578 9.68 -6.75 -28.41
CA PRO A 578 11.10 -7.08 -28.40
C PRO A 578 11.37 -8.49 -28.92
N SER A 579 12.45 -8.66 -29.70
CA SER A 579 12.75 -9.90 -30.43
C SER A 579 12.94 -11.15 -29.54
N HIS A 580 13.26 -10.94 -28.25
CA HIS A 580 13.44 -12.00 -27.27
C HIS A 580 12.14 -12.46 -26.60
N TRP A 581 10.99 -11.85 -26.92
CA TRP A 581 9.68 -12.24 -26.41
C TRP A 581 9.10 -13.38 -27.26
N PRO A 582 8.97 -14.62 -26.75
CA PRO A 582 8.48 -15.76 -27.51
C PRO A 582 7.07 -15.50 -28.02
N GLY A 583 6.87 -15.62 -29.33
CA GLY A 583 5.57 -15.35 -29.95
C GLY A 583 5.07 -13.91 -29.78
N GLY A 584 5.96 -12.96 -29.46
CA GLY A 584 5.61 -11.55 -29.19
C GLY A 584 4.96 -11.30 -27.83
N SER A 585 4.97 -12.29 -26.93
CA SER A 585 4.41 -12.18 -25.57
C SER A 585 5.53 -12.07 -24.53
N LEU A 586 5.33 -11.20 -23.54
CA LEU A 586 6.26 -11.02 -22.41
C LEU A 586 6.38 -12.32 -21.58
N PRO A 587 7.59 -12.88 -21.43
CA PRO A 587 7.85 -13.92 -20.43
C PRO A 587 7.61 -13.42 -19.00
N GLU A 588 6.89 -14.18 -18.19
CA GLU A 588 6.52 -13.80 -16.82
C GLU A 588 7.74 -13.53 -15.94
N GLU A 589 8.80 -14.31 -16.09
CA GLU A 589 10.04 -14.19 -15.34
C GLU A 589 10.84 -12.92 -15.67
N LEU A 590 10.56 -12.27 -16.81
CA LEU A 590 11.22 -11.03 -17.23
C LEU A 590 10.38 -9.79 -16.93
N ALA A 591 9.19 -9.95 -16.35
CA ALA A 591 8.25 -8.88 -16.07
C ALA A 591 8.90 -7.65 -15.39
N ASP A 592 9.61 -7.91 -14.29
CA ASP A 592 10.27 -6.88 -13.48
C ASP A 592 11.72 -6.58 -13.92
N HIS A 593 12.18 -7.12 -15.05
CA HIS A 593 13.47 -6.80 -15.64
C HIS A 593 13.37 -5.54 -16.53
N PRO A 594 14.47 -4.79 -16.72
CA PRO A 594 14.55 -3.75 -17.75
C PRO A 594 14.17 -4.29 -19.13
N VAL A 595 13.41 -3.51 -19.89
CA VAL A 595 13.22 -3.78 -21.31
C VAL A 595 14.53 -3.59 -22.05
N VAL A 596 14.87 -4.59 -22.86
CA VAL A 596 16.07 -4.62 -23.70
C VAL A 596 15.71 -5.03 -25.12
N ASN A 597 16.69 -5.00 -26.03
CA ASN A 597 16.48 -5.17 -27.47
C ASN A 597 15.55 -4.10 -28.05
N VAL A 598 15.71 -2.85 -27.58
CA VAL A 598 14.96 -1.68 -28.06
C VAL A 598 15.90 -0.65 -28.66
N SER A 599 15.51 -0.10 -29.81
CA SER A 599 16.22 0.99 -30.47
C SER A 599 15.86 2.34 -29.84
N LEU A 600 16.57 3.41 -30.23
CA LEU A 600 16.17 4.76 -29.82
C LEU A 600 14.77 5.10 -30.34
N GLN A 601 14.42 4.63 -31.54
CA GLN A 601 13.13 4.91 -32.17
C GLN A 601 12.00 4.28 -31.36
N ASP A 602 12.21 3.06 -30.85
CA ASP A 602 11.28 2.37 -29.97
C ASP A 602 11.12 3.11 -28.63
N ALA A 603 12.24 3.55 -28.03
CA ALA A 603 12.23 4.33 -26.80
C ALA A 603 11.49 5.66 -26.96
N LEU A 604 11.70 6.36 -28.09
CA LEU A 604 10.99 7.60 -28.42
C LEU A 604 9.49 7.39 -28.64
N ALA A 605 9.12 6.30 -29.33
CA ALA A 605 7.72 5.93 -29.52
C ALA A 605 7.03 5.61 -28.17
N TYR A 606 7.72 4.90 -27.29
CA TYR A 606 7.23 4.60 -25.94
C TYR A 606 7.01 5.88 -25.12
N VAL A 607 7.98 6.79 -25.04
CA VAL A 607 7.82 8.02 -24.23
C VAL A 607 6.75 8.95 -24.81
N GLN A 608 6.60 8.99 -26.14
CA GLN A 608 5.51 9.73 -26.78
C GLN A 608 4.16 9.12 -26.40
N TRP A 609 4.00 7.80 -26.54
CA TRP A 609 2.78 7.10 -26.14
C TRP A 609 2.46 7.32 -24.66
N LEU A 610 3.46 7.22 -23.77
CA LEU A 610 3.29 7.42 -22.34
C LEU A 610 2.85 8.85 -22.04
N ALA A 611 3.43 9.85 -22.72
CA ALA A 611 3.04 11.24 -22.58
C ALA A 611 1.59 11.48 -23.03
N GLU A 612 1.20 10.93 -24.18
CA GLU A 612 -0.17 11.01 -24.71
C GLU A 612 -1.19 10.33 -23.78
N ARG A 613 -0.86 9.16 -23.22
CA ARG A 613 -1.75 8.39 -22.35
C ARG A 613 -1.93 9.00 -20.97
N THR A 614 -0.90 9.65 -20.44
CA THR A 614 -0.92 10.20 -19.08
C THR A 614 -1.22 11.70 -19.05
N GLY A 615 -1.08 12.40 -20.17
CA GLY A 615 -1.09 13.87 -20.23
C GLY A 615 0.12 14.52 -19.55
N LYS A 616 1.14 13.74 -19.18
CA LYS A 616 2.34 14.20 -18.46
C LYS A 616 3.51 14.33 -19.45
N PRO A 617 4.43 15.29 -19.26
CA PRO A 617 5.51 15.57 -20.22
C PRO A 617 6.66 14.56 -20.10
N TYR A 618 6.39 13.30 -20.47
CA TYR A 618 7.39 12.23 -20.52
C TYR A 618 8.31 12.36 -21.73
N ARG A 619 9.60 12.07 -21.51
CA ARG A 619 10.66 12.13 -22.53
C ARG A 619 11.85 11.25 -22.12
N LEU A 620 12.85 11.15 -22.99
CA LEU A 620 14.17 10.64 -22.58
C LEU A 620 14.94 11.73 -21.80
N PRO A 621 15.80 11.35 -20.84
CA PRO A 621 16.70 12.30 -20.19
C PRO A 621 17.73 12.86 -21.20
N SER A 622 18.21 14.07 -20.98
CA SER A 622 19.47 14.51 -21.57
C SER A 622 20.64 13.79 -20.89
N GLU A 623 21.79 13.81 -21.54
CA GLU A 623 23.01 13.26 -20.96
C GLU A 623 23.38 13.94 -19.62
N ALA A 624 23.16 15.25 -19.51
CA ALA A 624 23.43 15.99 -18.28
C ALA A 624 22.44 15.63 -17.16
N GLU A 625 21.16 15.51 -17.49
CA GLU A 625 20.13 15.09 -16.53
C GLU A 625 20.40 13.68 -15.99
N TRP A 626 20.74 12.75 -16.88
CA TRP A 626 21.09 11.39 -16.48
C TRP A 626 22.30 11.39 -15.53
N GLU A 627 23.35 12.14 -15.86
CA GLU A 627 24.56 12.19 -15.04
C GLU A 627 24.31 12.80 -13.66
N LYS A 628 23.55 13.90 -13.61
CA LYS A 628 23.15 14.54 -12.35
C LYS A 628 22.32 13.60 -11.49
N ALA A 629 21.37 12.88 -12.08
CA ALA A 629 20.58 11.89 -11.36
C ALA A 629 21.47 10.78 -10.79
N ALA A 630 22.42 10.27 -11.58
CA ALA A 630 23.32 9.19 -11.16
C ALA A 630 24.22 9.58 -9.99
N ARG A 631 24.75 10.81 -9.98
CA ARG A 631 25.85 11.19 -9.08
C ARG A 631 25.52 12.27 -8.05
N GLY A 632 24.40 12.98 -8.19
CA GLY A 632 24.14 14.17 -7.37
C GLY A 632 25.00 15.36 -7.77
N ASP A 633 25.38 16.19 -6.80
CA ASP A 633 26.12 17.45 -6.99
C ASP A 633 27.61 17.38 -6.66
N ASP A 634 28.06 16.32 -5.98
CA ASP A 634 29.40 16.18 -5.41
C ASP A 634 30.46 15.56 -6.35
N GLY A 635 30.07 15.17 -7.56
CA GLY A 635 31.00 14.62 -8.54
C GLY A 635 31.50 13.20 -8.21
N ARG A 636 30.75 12.40 -7.43
CA ARG A 636 31.09 11.00 -7.16
C ARG A 636 31.23 10.14 -8.43
N LEU A 637 32.00 9.05 -8.33
CA LEU A 637 32.34 8.19 -9.46
C LEU A 637 31.26 7.14 -9.79
N TRP A 638 30.64 6.57 -8.78
CA TRP A 638 29.51 5.63 -8.86
C TRP A 638 28.34 6.16 -8.02
N PRO A 639 27.10 5.68 -8.22
CA PRO A 639 25.93 6.23 -7.54
C PRO A 639 26.05 6.28 -6.01
N TRP A 640 26.66 5.26 -5.43
CA TRP A 640 26.88 5.11 -3.98
C TRP A 640 28.16 5.78 -3.46
N GLY A 641 29.05 6.28 -4.32
CA GLY A 641 30.26 6.99 -3.87
C GLY A 641 31.49 6.78 -4.76
N ASN A 642 32.67 6.91 -4.16
CA ASN A 642 33.97 6.88 -4.86
C ASN A 642 34.75 5.57 -4.68
N ASP A 643 34.17 4.62 -3.95
CA ASP A 643 34.74 3.30 -3.73
C ASP A 643 33.90 2.27 -4.47
N TRP A 644 34.53 1.59 -5.43
CA TRP A 644 33.87 0.53 -6.19
C TRP A 644 33.43 -0.62 -5.27
N ASP A 645 32.19 -1.07 -5.43
CA ASP A 645 31.65 -2.26 -4.80
C ASP A 645 30.85 -3.07 -5.82
N ALA A 646 31.31 -4.29 -6.12
CA ALA A 646 30.68 -5.17 -7.09
C ALA A 646 29.35 -5.74 -6.60
N ALA A 647 29.03 -5.64 -5.31
CA ALA A 647 27.76 -6.07 -4.74
C ALA A 647 26.64 -5.03 -4.93
N LEU A 648 26.94 -3.84 -5.44
CA LEU A 648 25.99 -2.71 -5.58
C LEU A 648 25.56 -2.43 -7.03
N ALA A 649 26.05 -3.21 -7.99
CA ALA A 649 25.68 -3.10 -9.39
C ALA A 649 25.68 -4.45 -10.11
N ASN A 650 24.82 -4.60 -11.11
CA ASN A 650 24.88 -5.73 -12.02
C ASN A 650 25.92 -5.45 -13.11
N CYS A 651 27.15 -5.92 -12.91
CA CYS A 651 28.19 -6.01 -13.93
C CYS A 651 29.13 -7.18 -13.65
N LYS A 652 29.97 -7.57 -14.61
CA LYS A 652 31.00 -8.59 -14.38
C LYS A 652 32.09 -8.04 -13.44
N PRO A 653 32.75 -8.91 -12.65
CA PRO A 653 32.61 -10.37 -12.58
C PRO A 653 31.51 -10.88 -11.64
N ALA A 654 30.78 -10.02 -10.93
CA ALA A 654 29.86 -10.43 -9.85
C ALA A 654 28.39 -10.66 -10.30
N GLY A 655 27.99 -10.12 -11.46
CA GLY A 655 26.61 -10.18 -11.95
C GLY A 655 26.20 -11.52 -12.59
N PRO A 656 24.89 -11.80 -12.71
CA PRO A 656 24.34 -13.06 -13.23
C PRO A 656 24.57 -13.30 -14.73
N GLY A 657 25.27 -12.41 -15.45
CA GLY A 657 25.48 -12.52 -16.89
C GLY A 657 24.23 -12.26 -17.75
N ARG A 658 23.18 -11.69 -17.14
CA ARG A 658 21.94 -11.22 -17.76
C ARG A 658 21.40 -10.01 -16.99
N THR A 659 20.32 -9.40 -17.45
CA THR A 659 19.63 -8.36 -16.68
C THR A 659 19.13 -8.90 -15.34
N SER A 660 18.99 -8.01 -14.36
CA SER A 660 18.42 -8.28 -13.04
C SER A 660 17.08 -7.57 -12.88
N ALA A 661 16.18 -8.16 -12.10
CA ALA A 661 14.91 -7.53 -11.74
C ALA A 661 15.15 -6.26 -10.92
N ARG A 662 14.21 -5.31 -11.01
CA ARG A 662 14.26 -4.06 -10.24
C ARG A 662 14.50 -4.30 -8.74
N GLY A 663 15.26 -3.42 -8.12
CA GLY A 663 15.46 -3.42 -6.67
C GLY A 663 16.45 -4.46 -6.14
N GLN A 664 17.04 -5.31 -7.00
CA GLN A 664 18.02 -6.32 -6.58
C GLN A 664 19.25 -5.72 -5.87
N TYR A 665 19.63 -4.49 -6.23
CA TYR A 665 20.77 -3.76 -5.66
C TYR A 665 20.35 -2.58 -4.76
N SER A 666 19.04 -2.38 -4.56
CA SER A 666 18.50 -1.29 -3.75
C SER A 666 18.40 -1.67 -2.27
N PRO A 667 18.53 -0.71 -1.33
CA PRO A 667 18.87 0.70 -1.57
C PRO A 667 20.39 0.95 -1.69
N GLY A 668 21.24 -0.06 -1.50
CA GLY A 668 22.69 0.13 -1.40
C GLY A 668 23.35 0.73 -2.65
N GLY A 669 22.86 0.35 -3.84
CA GLY A 669 23.33 0.85 -5.14
C GLY A 669 22.57 2.07 -5.67
N ASP A 670 21.61 2.60 -4.92
CA ASP A 670 20.79 3.74 -5.35
C ASP A 670 21.64 5.04 -5.38
N SER A 671 21.34 5.91 -6.34
CA SER A 671 21.91 7.25 -6.43
C SER A 671 21.37 8.19 -5.33
N PRO A 672 21.97 9.38 -5.11
CA PRO A 672 21.50 10.34 -4.10
C PRO A 672 20.03 10.75 -4.22
N CYS A 673 19.47 10.72 -5.42
CA CYS A 673 18.07 11.05 -5.66
C CYS A 673 17.13 9.83 -5.54
N GLY A 674 17.67 8.63 -5.26
CA GLY A 674 16.92 7.38 -5.16
C GLY A 674 16.73 6.63 -6.47
N ALA A 675 17.33 7.08 -7.58
CA ALA A 675 17.33 6.32 -8.83
C ALA A 675 18.26 5.11 -8.71
N ALA A 676 17.71 3.91 -8.93
CA ALA A 676 18.37 2.62 -8.85
C ALA A 676 18.92 2.18 -10.21
N ASP A 677 19.85 1.23 -10.19
CA ASP A 677 20.47 0.63 -11.38
C ASP A 677 21.12 1.66 -12.32
N MET A 678 21.59 2.80 -11.78
CA MET A 678 22.31 3.83 -12.54
C MET A 678 23.74 3.39 -12.91
N ALA A 679 24.19 2.24 -12.40
CA ALA A 679 25.47 1.60 -12.76
C ALA A 679 25.22 0.12 -13.07
N GLY A 680 25.52 -0.31 -14.30
CA GLY A 680 25.32 -1.67 -14.77
C GLY A 680 23.87 -1.96 -15.20
N ASN A 681 23.50 -3.24 -15.19
CA ASN A 681 22.24 -3.80 -15.71
C ASN A 681 22.06 -3.56 -17.21
N VAL A 682 21.74 -2.33 -17.66
CA VAL A 682 21.53 -1.98 -19.08
C VAL A 682 22.07 -0.61 -19.42
N TRP A 683 22.62 -0.46 -20.63
CA TRP A 683 22.91 0.85 -21.21
C TRP A 683 21.61 1.60 -21.46
N GLU A 684 21.54 2.87 -21.07
CA GLU A 684 20.32 3.67 -21.18
C GLU A 684 20.44 4.75 -22.26
N TRP A 685 19.50 4.77 -23.21
CA TRP A 685 19.41 5.82 -24.23
C TRP A 685 19.15 7.21 -23.62
N CYS A 686 19.95 8.19 -24.04
CA CYS A 686 19.73 9.61 -23.78
C CYS A 686 19.28 10.34 -25.06
N SER A 687 18.60 11.48 -24.90
CA SER A 687 18.20 12.35 -26.01
C SER A 687 19.39 13.03 -26.72
N SER A 688 20.49 13.23 -25.99
CA SER A 688 21.67 13.96 -26.48
C SER A 688 22.42 13.27 -27.63
N LEU A 689 22.81 14.07 -28.61
CA LEU A 689 23.66 13.71 -29.74
C LEU A 689 25.11 13.55 -29.30
N TRP A 690 25.76 12.51 -29.83
CA TRP A 690 27.21 12.41 -29.85
C TRP A 690 27.80 13.10 -31.09
N GLY A 691 27.13 12.93 -32.25
CA GLY A 691 27.57 13.45 -33.55
C GLY A 691 27.59 12.37 -34.63
N LYS A 692 28.19 12.68 -35.78
CA LYS A 692 28.24 11.76 -36.95
C LYS A 692 29.36 10.73 -36.86
N ARG A 693 30.41 11.03 -36.10
CA ARG A 693 31.66 10.26 -36.05
C ARG A 693 31.87 9.63 -34.68
N ALA A 694 32.07 8.32 -34.62
CA ALA A 694 32.21 7.60 -33.36
C ALA A 694 33.55 7.85 -32.62
N ASP A 695 34.58 8.25 -33.37
CA ASP A 695 35.94 8.54 -32.87
C ASP A 695 36.08 9.95 -32.32
N LYS A 696 35.30 10.91 -32.84
CA LYS A 696 35.36 12.31 -32.45
C LYS A 696 33.94 12.87 -32.28
N PRO A 697 33.54 13.28 -31.07
CA PRO A 697 32.20 13.84 -30.85
C PRO A 697 32.08 15.21 -31.51
N ASP A 698 30.95 15.46 -32.17
CA ASP A 698 30.55 16.80 -32.58
C ASP A 698 30.10 17.62 -31.35
N PHE A 699 29.57 16.92 -30.34
CA PHE A 699 29.09 17.47 -29.06
C PHE A 699 29.98 16.98 -27.89
N GLY A 700 31.17 17.55 -27.82
CA GLY A 700 32.16 17.26 -26.78
C GLY A 700 31.85 17.91 -25.42
N TYR A 701 32.77 17.71 -24.48
CA TYR A 701 32.83 18.47 -23.22
C TYR A 701 33.75 19.69 -23.38
N PRO A 702 33.52 20.81 -22.66
CA PRO A 702 32.44 21.05 -21.70
C PRO A 702 31.03 20.99 -22.32
N TYR A 703 30.06 20.51 -21.54
CA TYR A 703 28.66 20.39 -21.93
C TYR A 703 28.07 21.78 -22.16
N ARG A 704 27.33 21.93 -23.27
CA ARG A 704 26.66 23.18 -23.64
C ARG A 704 25.20 22.87 -23.95
N PRO A 705 24.23 23.31 -23.15
CA PRO A 705 22.81 23.01 -23.38
C PRO A 705 22.30 23.60 -24.71
N ASP A 706 22.83 24.77 -25.11
CA ASP A 706 22.34 25.53 -26.27
C ASP A 706 23.00 25.15 -27.61
N ASP A 707 23.82 24.10 -27.68
CA ASP A 707 24.49 23.72 -28.92
C ASP A 707 23.64 22.82 -29.83
N GLY A 708 22.42 22.50 -29.42
CA GLY A 708 21.47 21.69 -30.18
C GLY A 708 21.69 20.18 -30.03
N ARG A 709 22.53 19.73 -29.08
CA ARG A 709 22.76 18.30 -28.81
C ARG A 709 21.49 17.54 -28.47
N ASP A 710 20.52 18.15 -27.80
CA ASP A 710 19.27 17.47 -27.39
C ASP A 710 18.18 17.51 -28.47
N ASN A 711 18.54 17.83 -29.72
CA ASN A 711 17.63 17.79 -30.85
C ASN A 711 17.26 16.34 -31.23
N LEU A 712 16.02 15.95 -30.92
CA LEU A 712 15.49 14.63 -31.23
C LEU A 712 15.42 14.32 -32.74
N THR A 713 15.29 15.33 -33.61
CA THR A 713 15.28 15.11 -35.07
C THR A 713 16.68 15.12 -35.69
N GLY A 714 17.73 15.31 -34.89
CA GLY A 714 19.11 15.34 -35.38
C GLY A 714 19.59 13.98 -35.89
N SER A 715 20.22 13.96 -37.07
CA SER A 715 20.85 12.75 -37.61
C SER A 715 22.21 12.51 -36.94
N GLY A 716 22.45 11.32 -36.39
CA GLY A 716 23.75 10.94 -35.83
C GLY A 716 23.68 9.95 -34.69
N LEU A 717 24.85 9.57 -34.17
CA LEU A 717 25.03 8.74 -32.99
C LEU A 717 24.41 9.44 -31.77
N ARG A 718 23.86 8.65 -30.84
CA ARG A 718 23.23 9.12 -29.61
C ARG A 718 23.97 8.59 -28.39
N ILE A 719 23.93 9.37 -27.32
CA ILE A 719 24.58 9.04 -26.07
C ILE A 719 23.85 7.90 -25.37
N LEU A 720 24.65 7.01 -24.77
CA LEU A 720 24.19 6.05 -23.78
C LEU A 720 25.01 6.17 -22.49
N ARG A 721 24.36 5.87 -21.38
CA ARG A 721 24.93 5.97 -20.03
C ARG A 721 24.68 4.70 -19.19
N GLY A 722 25.40 4.55 -18.08
CA GLY A 722 25.17 3.52 -17.06
C GLY A 722 25.99 2.24 -17.17
N GLY A 723 26.39 1.82 -18.37
CA GLY A 723 26.97 0.49 -18.57
C GLY A 723 25.93 -0.62 -18.56
N ALA A 724 26.33 -1.88 -18.72
CA ALA A 724 25.41 -3.02 -18.77
C ALA A 724 25.97 -4.24 -18.01
N PHE A 725 25.13 -5.26 -17.81
CA PHE A 725 25.48 -6.48 -17.05
C PHE A 725 26.74 -7.21 -17.55
N TYR A 726 27.05 -7.10 -18.84
CA TYR A 726 28.23 -7.74 -19.44
C TYR A 726 29.51 -6.93 -19.25
N GLY A 727 29.43 -5.73 -18.67
CA GLY A 727 30.58 -4.86 -18.47
C GLY A 727 31.57 -5.47 -17.51
N ASP A 728 32.80 -5.69 -17.98
CA ASP A 728 33.88 -6.42 -17.30
C ASP A 728 34.84 -5.53 -16.50
N ASN A 729 34.68 -4.20 -16.60
CA ASN A 729 35.52 -3.24 -15.91
C ASN A 729 34.66 -2.18 -15.17
N PRO A 730 34.95 -1.86 -13.90
CA PRO A 730 34.26 -0.79 -13.15
C PRO A 730 34.28 0.57 -13.86
N ALA A 731 35.27 0.81 -14.71
CA ALA A 731 35.44 2.06 -15.45
C ALA A 731 34.29 2.38 -16.41
N ILE A 732 33.56 1.37 -16.89
CA ILE A 732 32.47 1.54 -17.88
C ILE A 732 31.09 1.71 -17.26
N VAL A 733 30.96 1.53 -15.94
CA VAL A 733 29.71 1.74 -15.18
C VAL A 733 29.78 2.99 -14.27
N ARG A 734 30.78 3.85 -14.47
CA ARG A 734 30.90 5.14 -13.76
C ARG A 734 29.83 6.11 -14.22
N CYS A 735 29.40 7.01 -13.33
CA CYS A 735 28.38 8.01 -13.62
C CYS A 735 28.73 8.90 -14.83
N ALA A 736 30.01 9.23 -15.03
CA ALA A 736 30.47 10.09 -16.12
C ALA A 736 30.78 9.34 -17.43
N CYS A 737 30.77 8.00 -17.44
CA CYS A 737 31.15 7.23 -18.61
C CYS A 737 30.17 7.47 -19.77
N ARG A 738 30.71 7.78 -20.95
CA ARG A 738 29.92 8.08 -22.16
C ARG A 738 30.10 6.99 -23.20
N TYR A 739 28.99 6.42 -23.65
CA TYR A 739 28.96 5.54 -24.81
C TYR A 739 28.07 6.10 -25.91
N ARG A 740 28.15 5.50 -27.10
CA ARG A 740 27.45 5.99 -28.29
C ARG A 740 27.18 4.88 -29.29
N LEU A 741 25.97 4.87 -29.83
CA LEU A 741 25.52 3.97 -30.89
C LEU A 741 24.62 4.71 -31.89
N LEU A 742 24.40 4.11 -33.07
CA LEU A 742 23.44 4.65 -34.03
C LEU A 742 22.02 4.41 -33.49
N PRO A 743 21.06 5.31 -33.78
CA PRO A 743 19.68 5.21 -33.29
C PRO A 743 18.96 3.89 -33.60
N VAL A 744 19.40 3.18 -34.64
CA VAL A 744 18.82 1.91 -35.11
C VAL A 744 19.37 0.67 -34.39
N ASN A 745 20.43 0.83 -33.59
CA ASN A 745 21.04 -0.29 -32.88
C ASN A 745 20.17 -0.72 -31.70
N TRP A 746 20.19 -2.02 -31.42
CA TRP A 746 19.57 -2.66 -30.27
C TRP A 746 20.37 -3.91 -29.91
N ASN A 747 20.41 -4.29 -28.63
CA ASN A 747 20.96 -5.56 -28.14
C ASN A 747 20.38 -5.90 -26.76
N ASP A 748 20.81 -7.03 -26.20
CA ASP A 748 20.34 -7.61 -24.94
C ASP A 748 20.74 -6.84 -23.68
N GLY A 749 21.67 -5.89 -23.78
CA GLY A 749 22.01 -4.94 -22.72
C GLY A 749 21.64 -3.49 -23.04
N LEU A 750 20.75 -3.25 -24.02
CA LEU A 750 20.35 -1.92 -24.47
C LEU A 750 18.90 -1.62 -24.10
N GLY A 751 18.69 -0.69 -23.17
CA GLY A 751 17.39 -0.23 -22.70
C GLY A 751 17.31 1.29 -22.62
N PHE A 752 16.42 1.80 -21.79
CA PHE A 752 16.27 3.23 -21.55
C PHE A 752 15.51 3.53 -20.26
N ARG A 753 15.56 4.79 -19.85
CA ARG A 753 14.84 5.34 -18.71
C ARG A 753 14.11 6.60 -19.16
N VAL A 754 13.02 6.92 -18.46
CA VAL A 754 12.22 8.12 -18.74
C VAL A 754 12.61 9.28 -17.83
N ALA A 755 12.38 10.50 -18.31
CA ALA A 755 12.41 11.72 -17.53
C ALA A 755 11.07 12.46 -17.70
N ARG A 756 10.71 13.29 -16.71
CA ARG A 756 9.49 14.10 -16.71
C ARG A 756 9.81 15.53 -16.27
N GLY A 757 9.28 16.50 -17.01
CA GLY A 757 9.50 17.93 -16.78
C GLY A 757 10.07 18.64 -18.01
N PRO A 758 10.11 19.98 -18.02
CA PRO A 758 10.64 20.73 -19.15
C PRO A 758 12.11 20.38 -19.39
N LEU A 759 12.50 20.28 -20.66
CA LEU A 759 13.91 20.24 -21.06
C LEU A 759 14.38 21.70 -21.04
N LYS A 760 15.21 22.07 -20.07
CA LYS A 760 15.77 23.43 -19.94
C LYS A 760 17.28 23.36 -19.76
#